data_AF-D3SVR8-F1
#
_entry.id   AF-D3SVR8-F1
#
_cell.length_a   1.000
_cell.length_b   1.000
_cell.length_c   1.000
_cell.angle_alpha   90.00
_cell.angle_beta   90.00
_cell.angle_gamma   90.00
#
_symmetry.space_group_name_H-M   'P 1'
#
loop_
_entity.id
_entity.type
_entity.pdbx_description
1 polymer ?
#
loop_
_entity_poly.entity_id
_entity_poly.type
_entity_poly.pdbx_seq_one_letter_code
_entity_poly.pdbx_strand_id
1 'polypeptide(L)'
;MRRRELLAGSGTVAAIALSGYTGAATDSAPGSQVSLPSDIESVFELVPAESTIETSVRHIVYSRVDGQESEPGYPGVHGAVDEFDEIDADEVAETALVIGDEMQLAAITGSFEQPEIGDNETEGWAVGEVNGDPLAAADGKLVIALGDDSDDTIDAAIATANGDEASVLSDSDVIKTMVEHLDSMSYVTIVPDASEVSPPGLDTEVVDAVGIGLESPHGIRSDDSTLENGYVFHLSSSAADVDDEWVHEQLRQLEEGEVLEASIDRSDAFIHVDAVVEQPPERDRDAAPDATVRVRSNADEGVATFEHTDGESIDADMLEVWQNGDLADDQLADEYTRFAEGDTFELETGPIADVGLRWFDEDEDVYYYYGTTTVGRESFETTHDYDADTVEITYTGEREADPELLELVHRTDDGASTDRSAVEGLRSLTAGETITVEDVTLGDRVSLDLAVPANPNRGQRSLASYRIRPPRMFLSSHGETVTARYRDDQDRDADEFRVLADDEPAATQFTDVTETLSDGDAIELGEVDHGTHIVVEWLEPDEPAVVAERVVRPNARVDLTYDDGDGTVTIDHVEGVAIDADELKLRAGDDPMAVQPADEYDTFEPGDSVTVESEPFVQVELVWEGPEETEYSIGRTTAGRDLLDAEYDHDAREVELVYTGSQPADPSFLSVTHRQDGPTDADANRFEQAYETLTDGDSIVLEDVAIEDRITVMVVQEGENHSSRRSLFHFTPEPNRSFHFDDREDGLVAVYREQTDRDADSFELLVDGEPAETQPADRHETLTVGDELELGSFDAGTELTVQWVVPDEPRSVRSHVVVPTVEFDIEYDADTDEVTVEHGGGDAIDADDLGVIVEPTRLDPVGWDEYETVSEGDTTTIDAIDESSSHSDRDPTVVAVMYRENTHLTSERIET
;
A
#
# COMPACT_ATOMS: atom_id res chain seq x y z
N MET A 1 44.61 22.07 -4.47
CA MET A 1 45.71 22.90 -5.05
C MET A 1 45.59 22.90 -6.58
N ARG A 2 45.12 24.01 -7.17
CA ARG A 2 45.15 24.41 -8.61
C ARG A 2 44.57 23.46 -9.68
N ARG A 3 43.41 23.85 -10.23
CA ARG A 3 43.26 24.15 -11.66
C ARG A 3 42.42 25.43 -11.89
N ARG A 4 43.09 26.57 -11.75
CA ARG A 4 42.86 27.74 -12.61
C ARG A 4 44.00 27.76 -13.62
N GLU A 5 43.76 27.39 -14.88
CA GLU A 5 44.54 27.89 -16.02
C GLU A 5 43.88 27.63 -17.39
N LEU A 6 43.42 28.72 -18.00
CA LEU A 6 43.65 29.09 -19.41
C LEU A 6 43.32 28.07 -20.52
N LEU A 7 42.15 28.26 -21.15
CA LEU A 7 42.00 28.12 -22.60
C LEU A 7 41.42 29.42 -23.19
N ALA A 8 42.33 30.33 -23.55
CA ALA A 8 42.04 31.42 -24.46
C ALA A 8 42.52 31.03 -25.88
N GLY A 9 41.56 30.85 -26.78
CA GLY A 9 41.67 31.28 -28.18
C GLY A 9 42.16 30.27 -29.22
N SER A 10 41.22 29.75 -30.01
CA SER A 10 41.30 29.86 -31.48
C SER A 10 39.91 29.69 -32.10
N GLY A 11 39.32 30.79 -32.54
CA GLY A 11 38.05 30.77 -33.26
C GLY A 11 38.15 30.03 -34.59
N THR A 12 37.08 29.32 -34.92
CA THR A 12 36.62 29.13 -36.31
C THR A 12 35.10 29.17 -36.30
N VAL A 13 34.54 30.31 -36.66
CA VAL A 13 33.13 30.46 -37.01
C VAL A 13 32.87 29.61 -38.25
N ALA A 14 32.18 28.49 -38.10
CA ALA A 14 31.63 27.73 -39.21
C ALA A 14 30.17 28.16 -39.42
N ALA A 15 30.00 29.26 -40.15
CA ALA A 15 28.72 29.59 -40.76
C ALA A 15 28.39 28.52 -41.81
N ILE A 16 27.45 27.62 -41.53
CA ILE A 16 26.83 26.77 -42.55
C ILE A 16 25.56 27.48 -43.00
N ALA A 17 25.60 27.89 -44.27
CA ALA A 17 24.56 28.63 -44.93
C ALA A 17 23.36 27.74 -45.31
N LEU A 18 22.18 28.16 -44.89
CA LEU A 18 20.89 27.82 -45.51
C LEU A 18 20.93 28.14 -47.02
N SER A 19 20.84 27.12 -47.87
CA SER A 19 20.39 27.29 -49.26
C SER A 19 19.82 25.99 -49.86
N GLY A 20 18.50 25.90 -49.85
CA GLY A 20 17.63 25.55 -50.98
C GLY A 20 17.77 24.19 -51.67
N TYR A 21 16.71 23.38 -51.56
CA TYR A 21 16.20 22.62 -52.70
C TYR A 21 14.67 22.64 -52.73
N THR A 22 14.10 23.40 -53.66
CA THR A 22 12.71 23.26 -54.11
C THR A 22 12.66 22.28 -55.28
N GLY A 23 11.83 21.25 -55.15
CA GLY A 23 10.97 20.75 -56.24
C GLY A 23 11.35 19.42 -56.92
N ALA A 24 10.54 18.38 -56.67
CA ALA A 24 9.95 17.53 -57.72
C ALA A 24 8.71 16.79 -57.18
N ALA A 25 7.58 16.94 -57.86
CA ALA A 25 6.29 16.32 -57.54
C ALA A 25 6.04 15.02 -58.32
N THR A 26 4.99 14.29 -57.89
CA THR A 26 4.30 13.09 -58.43
C THR A 26 4.89 11.75 -57.95
N ASP A 27 4.13 10.85 -57.31
CA ASP A 27 2.82 10.30 -57.69
C ASP A 27 2.00 9.80 -56.46
N SER A 28 0.67 9.76 -56.60
CA SER A 28 -0.34 9.61 -55.54
C SER A 28 -0.49 8.20 -54.95
N ALA A 29 -0.71 8.12 -53.63
CA ALA A 29 -1.44 7.05 -52.95
C ALA A 29 -2.49 7.69 -51.99
N PRO A 30 -3.76 7.24 -51.94
CA PRO A 30 -4.77 7.78 -51.05
C PRO A 30 -4.72 7.07 -49.70
N GLY A 31 -4.52 7.86 -48.65
CA GLY A 31 -4.38 7.41 -47.26
C GLY A 31 -3.62 8.47 -46.48
N SER A 32 -4.05 9.73 -46.60
CA SER A 32 -3.57 10.77 -45.70
C SER A 32 -4.45 10.69 -44.46
N GLN A 33 -3.95 10.05 -43.40
CA GLN A 33 -4.26 10.51 -42.05
C GLN A 33 -3.97 12.01 -42.05
N VAL A 34 -4.97 12.81 -41.69
CA VAL A 34 -4.79 14.25 -41.52
C VAL A 34 -3.96 14.37 -40.26
N SER A 35 -2.64 14.52 -40.38
CA SER A 35 -1.80 14.92 -39.26
C SER A 35 -2.29 16.29 -38.81
N LEU A 36 -3.05 16.32 -37.71
CA LEU A 36 -3.37 17.54 -36.98
C LEU A 36 -2.06 18.14 -36.45
N PRO A 37 -1.94 19.47 -36.32
CA PRO A 37 -0.78 20.07 -35.66
C PRO A 37 -0.77 19.62 -34.19
N SER A 38 0.25 18.87 -33.80
CA SER A 38 0.51 18.41 -32.43
C SER A 38 1.59 19.35 -31.87
N ASP A 39 1.15 20.37 -31.14
CA ASP A 39 1.99 21.36 -30.47
C ASP A 39 1.27 21.77 -29.16
N ILE A 40 1.98 22.33 -28.16
CA ILE A 40 1.42 22.75 -26.87
C ILE A 40 0.13 23.60 -27.01
N GLU A 41 0.04 24.42 -28.05
CA GLU A 41 -1.15 25.24 -28.31
C GLU A 41 -2.41 24.38 -28.54
N SER A 42 -2.28 23.24 -29.22
CA SER A 42 -3.39 22.37 -29.60
C SER A 42 -4.09 21.72 -28.41
N VAL A 43 -3.33 21.31 -27.38
CA VAL A 43 -3.92 20.72 -26.17
C VAL A 43 -4.53 21.79 -25.26
N PHE A 44 -3.89 22.97 -25.16
CA PHE A 44 -4.45 24.11 -24.43
C PHE A 44 -5.67 24.73 -25.11
N GLU A 45 -5.87 24.53 -26.41
CA GLU A 45 -7.11 24.86 -27.11
C GLU A 45 -8.30 24.01 -26.66
N LEU A 46 -8.08 22.87 -26.00
CA LEU A 46 -9.15 22.06 -25.39
C LEU A 46 -9.53 22.53 -23.99
N VAL A 47 -8.68 23.36 -23.35
CA VAL A 47 -8.87 23.84 -21.99
C VAL A 47 -9.76 25.09 -21.99
N PRO A 48 -10.97 25.03 -21.41
CA PRO A 48 -11.84 26.19 -21.27
C PRO A 48 -11.18 27.32 -20.48
N ALA A 49 -11.55 28.57 -20.79
CA ALA A 49 -11.19 29.72 -19.98
C ALA A 49 -11.96 29.74 -18.64
N GLU A 50 -11.38 30.35 -17.62
CA GLU A 50 -12.04 30.65 -16.33
C GLU A 50 -13.32 31.48 -16.48
N SER A 51 -13.47 32.19 -17.60
CA SER A 51 -14.71 32.94 -17.90
C SER A 51 -15.87 32.06 -18.37
N THR A 52 -15.57 30.80 -18.69
CA THR A 52 -16.49 29.78 -19.24
C THR A 52 -16.87 28.73 -18.20
N ILE A 53 -15.96 28.41 -17.28
CA ILE A 53 -16.17 27.46 -16.17
C ILE A 53 -16.40 28.21 -14.85
N GLU A 54 -17.13 27.60 -13.91
CA GLU A 54 -17.41 28.23 -12.60
C GLU A 54 -16.28 28.04 -11.57
N THR A 55 -15.05 27.76 -12.03
CA THR A 55 -13.86 27.53 -11.19
C THR A 55 -12.65 28.36 -11.67
N SER A 56 -11.74 28.68 -10.76
CA SER A 56 -10.43 29.29 -11.07
C SER A 56 -9.41 28.21 -11.44
N VAL A 57 -8.53 28.52 -12.39
CA VAL A 57 -7.43 27.63 -12.76
C VAL A 57 -6.24 27.95 -11.88
N ARG A 58 -5.81 26.99 -11.06
CA ARG A 58 -4.73 27.18 -10.08
C ARG A 58 -3.39 26.66 -10.53
N HIS A 59 -3.41 25.61 -11.35
CA HIS A 59 -2.19 24.96 -11.82
C HIS A 59 -2.44 24.27 -13.15
N ILE A 60 -1.51 24.41 -14.09
CA ILE A 60 -1.54 23.71 -15.37
C ILE A 60 -0.23 22.96 -15.55
N VAL A 61 -0.30 21.69 -15.87
CA VAL A 61 0.84 20.83 -16.18
C VAL A 61 0.68 20.32 -17.59
N TYR A 62 1.71 20.44 -18.41
CA TYR A 62 1.77 19.96 -19.79
C TYR A 62 2.94 18.99 -19.94
N SER A 63 2.71 17.94 -20.72
CA SER A 63 3.75 17.00 -21.11
C SER A 63 3.60 16.63 -22.58
N ARG A 64 4.71 16.63 -23.30
CA ARG A 64 4.87 15.95 -24.59
C ARG A 64 5.14 14.48 -24.31
N VAL A 65 4.39 13.61 -24.99
CA VAL A 65 4.56 12.16 -24.90
C VAL A 65 5.35 11.73 -26.13
N ASP A 66 6.64 11.45 -25.93
CA ASP A 66 7.47 10.80 -26.92
C ASP A 66 7.50 9.32 -26.53
N GLY A 67 7.06 8.40 -27.41
CA GLY A 67 6.85 6.94 -27.19
C GLY A 67 8.06 6.12 -26.70
N GLN A 68 8.67 6.56 -25.62
CA GLN A 68 9.59 5.87 -24.74
C GLN A 68 8.87 5.69 -23.42
N GLU A 69 9.23 4.65 -22.67
CA GLU A 69 8.70 4.20 -21.37
C GLU A 69 8.82 5.27 -20.26
N SER A 70 8.24 6.43 -20.48
CA SER A 70 8.31 7.62 -19.67
C SER A 70 6.92 7.84 -19.09
N GLU A 71 6.69 7.33 -17.89
CA GLU A 71 5.51 7.59 -17.08
C GLU A 71 5.66 8.98 -16.44
N PRO A 72 4.97 10.04 -16.91
CA PRO A 72 4.81 11.24 -16.09
C PRO A 72 4.02 10.87 -14.84
N GLY A 73 4.62 11.09 -13.66
CA GLY A 73 4.12 10.65 -12.36
C GLY A 73 2.87 11.37 -11.81
N TYR A 74 1.90 11.75 -12.65
CA TYR A 74 0.64 12.33 -12.18
C TYR A 74 -0.50 11.28 -12.21
N PRO A 75 -1.04 10.88 -11.04
CA PRO A 75 -1.99 9.75 -10.89
C PRO A 75 -3.35 9.84 -11.61
N GLY A 76 -3.66 10.92 -12.33
CA GLY A 76 -4.99 11.15 -12.91
C GLY A 76 -5.13 10.89 -14.41
N VAL A 77 -4.03 10.84 -15.18
CA VAL A 77 -4.08 10.77 -16.66
C VAL A 77 -3.93 9.34 -17.17
N HIS A 78 -3.09 8.52 -16.54
CA HIS A 78 -2.78 7.16 -17.02
C HIS A 78 -3.90 6.15 -16.77
N GLY A 79 -4.51 6.19 -15.58
CA GLY A 79 -5.56 5.24 -15.22
C GLY A 79 -6.81 5.31 -16.11
N ALA A 80 -6.98 6.36 -16.91
CA ALA A 80 -8.11 6.48 -17.83
C ALA A 80 -7.77 6.16 -19.29
N VAL A 81 -6.51 6.35 -19.74
CA VAL A 81 -6.10 5.96 -21.11
C VAL A 81 -5.90 4.44 -21.21
N ASP A 82 -5.36 3.82 -20.15
CA ASP A 82 -5.18 2.36 -20.07
C ASP A 82 -6.50 1.58 -20.06
N GLU A 83 -7.65 2.26 -19.87
CA GLU A 83 -8.99 1.67 -19.91
C GLU A 83 -9.53 1.53 -21.34
N PHE A 84 -8.90 2.18 -22.34
CA PHE A 84 -9.33 2.13 -23.74
C PHE A 84 -8.38 1.29 -24.58
N ASP A 85 -8.82 0.08 -24.97
CA ASP A 85 -8.08 -0.78 -25.90
C ASP A 85 -7.83 -0.10 -27.27
N GLU A 86 -8.60 0.95 -27.61
CA GLU A 86 -8.45 1.70 -28.87
C GLU A 86 -7.39 2.80 -28.85
N ILE A 87 -6.86 3.18 -27.68
CA ILE A 87 -5.82 4.23 -27.55
C ILE A 87 -4.52 3.59 -27.11
N ASP A 88 -3.62 3.33 -28.06
CA ASP A 88 -2.25 2.96 -27.75
C ASP A 88 -1.52 4.18 -27.14
N ALA A 89 -0.76 3.97 -26.05
CA ALA A 89 0.03 5.04 -25.42
C ALA A 89 1.01 5.73 -26.40
N ASP A 90 1.50 4.99 -27.40
CA ASP A 90 2.36 5.50 -28.47
C ASP A 90 1.66 6.45 -29.46
N GLU A 91 0.32 6.50 -29.47
CA GLU A 91 -0.49 7.39 -30.31
C GLU A 91 -0.83 8.72 -29.62
N VAL A 92 -0.59 8.84 -28.31
CA VAL A 92 -0.71 10.08 -27.55
C VAL A 92 0.51 10.97 -27.86
N ALA A 93 0.27 12.24 -28.20
CA ALA A 93 1.33 13.20 -28.53
C ALA A 93 1.54 14.23 -27.42
N GLU A 94 0.45 14.77 -26.87
CA GLU A 94 0.50 15.74 -25.77
C GLU A 94 -0.59 15.49 -24.74
N THR A 95 -0.29 15.85 -23.50
CA THR A 95 -1.23 15.89 -22.39
C THR A 95 -1.15 17.23 -21.67
N ALA A 96 -2.29 17.70 -21.18
CA ALA A 96 -2.39 18.81 -20.25
C ALA A 96 -3.32 18.43 -19.09
N LEU A 97 -2.86 18.63 -17.86
CA LEU A 97 -3.65 18.51 -16.65
C LEU A 97 -3.86 19.90 -16.06
N VAL A 98 -5.11 20.26 -15.87
CA VAL A 98 -5.53 21.53 -15.28
C VAL A 98 -6.16 21.23 -13.94
N ILE A 99 -5.71 21.93 -12.90
CA ILE A 99 -6.20 21.77 -11.53
C ILE A 99 -6.77 23.12 -11.11
N GLY A 100 -8.07 23.12 -10.79
CA GLY A 100 -8.79 24.23 -10.16
C GLY A 100 -9.10 23.94 -8.69
N ASP A 101 -9.94 24.79 -8.08
CA ASP A 101 -10.32 24.64 -6.67
C ASP A 101 -11.16 23.37 -6.40
N GLU A 102 -12.11 23.08 -7.28
CA GLU A 102 -13.08 21.98 -7.12
C GLU A 102 -13.13 21.07 -8.37
N MET A 103 -12.18 21.23 -9.29
CA MET A 103 -12.16 20.58 -10.59
C MET A 103 -10.75 20.17 -11.01
N GLN A 104 -10.66 19.03 -11.69
CA GLN A 104 -9.49 18.65 -12.49
C GLN A 104 -9.91 18.33 -13.91
N LEU A 105 -9.14 18.79 -14.90
CA LEU A 105 -9.39 18.52 -16.31
C LEU A 105 -8.12 17.97 -16.95
N ALA A 106 -8.20 16.74 -17.45
CA ALA A 106 -7.18 16.17 -18.32
C ALA A 106 -7.58 16.38 -19.78
N ALA A 107 -6.73 17.01 -20.58
CA ALA A 107 -6.88 17.16 -22.02
C ALA A 107 -5.72 16.44 -22.72
N ILE A 108 -6.05 15.64 -23.74
CA ILE A 108 -5.11 14.77 -24.42
C ILE A 108 -5.28 14.95 -25.93
N THR A 109 -4.18 15.09 -26.64
CA THR A 109 -4.15 15.15 -28.10
C THR A 109 -3.20 14.11 -28.68
N GLY A 110 -3.55 13.55 -29.84
CA GLY A 110 -2.79 12.46 -30.44
C GLY A 110 -3.25 12.10 -31.85
N SER A 111 -2.77 10.94 -32.32
CA SER A 111 -3.10 10.36 -33.62
C SER A 111 -4.12 9.22 -33.55
N PHE A 112 -4.70 8.97 -32.38
CA PHE A 112 -5.68 7.90 -32.14
C PHE A 112 -7.07 8.19 -32.75
N GLU A 113 -7.80 7.13 -33.08
CA GLU A 113 -9.19 7.22 -33.55
C GLU A 113 -10.13 7.51 -32.37
N GLN A 114 -11.30 8.11 -32.63
CA GLN A 114 -12.30 8.33 -31.59
C GLN A 114 -12.70 6.99 -30.93
N PRO A 115 -12.47 6.79 -29.62
CA PRO A 115 -12.88 5.58 -28.90
C PRO A 115 -14.41 5.43 -28.83
N GLU A 116 -14.91 4.20 -28.76
CA GLU A 116 -16.35 3.90 -28.65
C GLU A 116 -16.85 4.14 -27.21
N ILE A 117 -17.18 5.40 -26.89
CA ILE A 117 -17.58 5.80 -25.53
C ILE A 117 -19.07 6.17 -25.48
N GLY A 118 -19.86 5.29 -24.85
CA GLY A 118 -21.30 5.47 -24.67
C GLY A 118 -22.09 5.59 -25.99
N ASP A 119 -23.39 5.85 -25.87
CA ASP A 119 -24.29 6.07 -27.02
C ASP A 119 -24.57 7.56 -27.29
N ASN A 120 -24.00 8.48 -26.49
CA ASN A 120 -24.28 9.91 -26.56
C ASN A 120 -23.25 10.63 -27.43
N GLU A 121 -23.73 11.31 -28.48
CA GLU A 121 -22.89 12.15 -29.35
C GLU A 121 -23.35 13.61 -29.24
N THR A 122 -22.43 14.49 -28.87
CA THR A 122 -22.65 15.94 -28.75
C THR A 122 -21.65 16.66 -29.65
N GLU A 123 -22.15 17.37 -30.66
CA GLU A 123 -21.35 18.22 -31.55
C GLU A 123 -20.13 17.54 -32.21
N GLY A 124 -20.21 16.22 -32.45
CA GLY A 124 -19.13 15.42 -33.05
C GLY A 124 -18.17 14.79 -32.04
N TRP A 125 -18.45 14.93 -30.75
CA TRP A 125 -17.77 14.25 -29.65
C TRP A 125 -18.63 13.12 -29.10
N ALA A 126 -18.02 11.99 -28.79
CA ALA A 126 -18.61 10.91 -28.02
C ALA A 126 -18.47 11.29 -26.54
N VAL A 127 -19.57 11.24 -25.80
CA VAL A 127 -19.62 11.66 -24.38
C VAL A 127 -20.08 10.47 -23.55
N GLY A 128 -19.34 10.19 -22.48
CA GLY A 128 -19.63 9.10 -21.57
C GLY A 128 -18.93 9.30 -20.23
N GLU A 129 -18.69 8.21 -19.53
CA GLU A 129 -18.07 8.19 -18.21
C GLU A 129 -17.02 7.07 -18.16
N VAL A 130 -15.93 7.29 -17.44
CA VAL A 130 -14.89 6.28 -17.15
C VAL A 130 -14.67 6.29 -15.64
N ASN A 131 -14.78 5.14 -14.98
CA ASN A 131 -14.70 5.03 -13.52
C ASN A 131 -15.67 5.97 -12.74
N GLY A 132 -16.77 6.39 -13.39
CA GLY A 132 -17.75 7.32 -12.83
C GLY A 132 -17.46 8.80 -13.10
N ASP A 133 -16.38 9.13 -13.81
CA ASP A 133 -15.98 10.49 -14.15
C ASP A 133 -16.38 10.85 -15.60
N PRO A 134 -17.01 12.02 -15.83
CA PRO A 134 -17.39 12.48 -17.17
C PRO A 134 -16.20 12.64 -18.13
N LEU A 135 -16.39 12.19 -19.36
CA LEU A 135 -15.39 12.32 -20.42
C LEU A 135 -16.03 12.64 -21.78
N ALA A 136 -15.26 13.29 -22.65
CA ALA A 136 -15.57 13.44 -24.06
C ALA A 136 -14.38 13.12 -24.96
N ALA A 137 -14.65 12.39 -26.05
CA ALA A 137 -13.63 12.02 -27.03
C ALA A 137 -14.04 12.37 -28.47
N ALA A 138 -13.06 12.73 -29.29
CA ALA A 138 -13.16 12.93 -30.73
C ALA A 138 -11.89 12.42 -31.41
N ASP A 139 -11.85 12.39 -32.75
CA ASP A 139 -10.64 11.96 -33.48
C ASP A 139 -9.39 12.74 -33.02
N GLY A 140 -8.44 12.04 -32.41
CA GLY A 140 -7.18 12.59 -31.88
C GLY A 140 -7.32 13.52 -30.67
N LYS A 141 -8.47 13.52 -29.97
CA LYS A 141 -8.74 14.38 -28.82
C LYS A 141 -9.51 13.64 -27.73
N LEU A 142 -9.09 13.79 -26.49
CA LEU A 142 -9.79 13.23 -25.33
C LEU A 142 -9.74 14.24 -24.18
N VAL A 143 -10.86 14.41 -23.49
CA VAL A 143 -11.00 15.29 -22.32
C VAL A 143 -11.71 14.53 -21.21
N ILE A 144 -11.21 14.61 -19.99
CA ILE A 144 -11.75 13.96 -18.79
C ILE A 144 -11.83 15.00 -17.68
N ALA A 145 -12.98 15.12 -17.04
CA ALA A 145 -13.21 16.05 -15.94
C ALA A 145 -13.52 15.30 -14.64
N LEU A 146 -12.85 15.68 -13.56
CA LEU A 146 -13.10 15.18 -12.21
C LEU A 146 -13.53 16.35 -11.32
N GLY A 147 -14.36 16.06 -10.32
CA GLY A 147 -14.84 17.02 -9.34
C GLY A 147 -16.28 17.49 -9.59
N ASP A 148 -16.68 18.51 -8.85
CA ASP A 148 -18.01 19.10 -8.95
C ASP A 148 -18.17 19.81 -10.30
N ASP A 149 -19.38 19.78 -10.87
CA ASP A 149 -19.69 20.35 -12.19
C ASP A 149 -18.81 19.80 -13.35
N SER A 150 -18.33 18.57 -13.21
CA SER A 150 -17.53 17.86 -14.24
C SER A 150 -18.29 17.70 -15.58
N ASP A 151 -19.60 17.46 -15.55
CA ASP A 151 -20.45 17.45 -16.76
C ASP A 151 -20.43 18.80 -17.50
N ASP A 152 -20.64 19.91 -16.76
CA ASP A 152 -20.64 21.26 -17.32
C ASP A 152 -19.23 21.65 -17.84
N THR A 153 -18.20 21.13 -17.19
CA THR A 153 -16.79 21.29 -17.61
C THR A 153 -16.51 20.57 -18.93
N ILE A 154 -17.02 19.35 -19.12
CA ILE A 154 -16.93 18.62 -20.39
C ILE A 154 -17.66 19.39 -21.51
N ASP A 155 -18.88 19.88 -21.25
CA ASP A 155 -19.63 20.67 -22.22
C ASP A 155 -18.87 21.95 -22.63
N ALA A 156 -18.25 22.64 -21.66
CA ALA A 156 -17.40 23.81 -21.91
C ALA A 156 -16.13 23.45 -22.72
N ALA A 157 -15.52 22.30 -22.47
CA ALA A 157 -14.36 21.82 -23.23
C ALA A 157 -14.72 21.52 -24.70
N ILE A 158 -15.87 20.88 -24.94
CA ILE A 158 -16.39 20.63 -26.29
C ILE A 158 -16.66 21.97 -27.01
N ALA A 159 -17.33 22.92 -26.35
CA ALA A 159 -17.63 24.23 -26.92
C ALA A 159 -16.36 25.04 -27.21
N THR A 160 -15.35 24.95 -26.33
CA THR A 160 -14.03 25.57 -26.52
C THR A 160 -13.31 24.95 -27.72
N ALA A 161 -13.28 23.62 -27.80
CA ALA A 161 -12.64 22.90 -28.91
C ALA A 161 -13.30 23.17 -30.28
N ASN A 162 -14.60 23.48 -30.29
CA ASN A 162 -15.35 23.91 -31.47
C ASN A 162 -15.18 25.41 -31.79
N GLY A 163 -14.56 26.18 -30.88
CA GLY A 163 -14.35 27.62 -31.00
C GLY A 163 -15.58 28.47 -30.73
N ASP A 164 -16.59 27.90 -30.07
CA ASP A 164 -17.79 28.61 -29.62
C ASP A 164 -17.56 29.37 -28.32
N GLU A 165 -16.62 28.90 -27.48
CA GLU A 165 -16.18 29.52 -26.23
C GLU A 165 -14.67 29.80 -26.20
N ALA A 166 -14.23 30.61 -25.24
CA ALA A 166 -12.83 31.02 -25.14
C ALA A 166 -12.00 29.94 -24.45
N SER A 167 -10.82 29.65 -25.01
CA SER A 167 -9.81 28.82 -24.36
C SER A 167 -8.96 29.63 -23.38
N VAL A 168 -8.25 28.94 -22.48
CA VAL A 168 -7.32 29.56 -21.53
C VAL A 168 -6.27 30.45 -22.21
N LEU A 169 -5.80 30.08 -23.42
CA LEU A 169 -4.87 30.88 -24.22
C LEU A 169 -5.49 32.14 -24.83
N SER A 170 -6.80 32.12 -25.08
CA SER A 170 -7.52 33.23 -25.70
C SER A 170 -7.98 34.27 -24.69
N ASP A 171 -8.19 33.86 -23.44
CA ASP A 171 -8.72 34.69 -22.36
C ASP A 171 -7.59 35.35 -21.53
N SER A 172 -6.48 34.64 -21.30
CA SER A 172 -5.35 35.13 -20.48
C SER A 172 -4.11 35.50 -21.31
N ASP A 173 -3.81 36.80 -21.40
CA ASP A 173 -2.56 37.29 -22.00
C ASP A 173 -1.30 36.79 -21.23
N VAL A 174 -1.44 36.48 -19.94
CA VAL A 174 -0.34 35.98 -19.08
C VAL A 174 0.03 34.55 -19.47
N ILE A 175 -0.94 33.63 -19.49
CA ILE A 175 -0.73 32.22 -19.83
C ILE A 175 -0.25 32.11 -21.27
N LYS A 176 -0.84 32.87 -22.18
CA LYS A 176 -0.39 32.93 -23.57
C LYS A 176 1.08 33.35 -23.69
N THR A 177 1.51 34.37 -22.95
CA THR A 177 2.91 34.83 -22.98
C THR A 177 3.87 33.76 -22.45
N MET A 178 3.45 32.97 -21.44
CA MET A 178 4.24 31.86 -20.91
C MET A 178 4.36 30.72 -21.94
N VAL A 179 3.24 30.30 -22.53
CA VAL A 179 3.22 29.23 -23.55
C VAL A 179 4.02 29.63 -24.79
N GLU A 180 3.93 30.88 -25.25
CA GLU A 180 4.73 31.37 -26.39
C GLU A 180 6.25 31.30 -26.16
N HIS A 181 6.72 31.29 -24.90
CA HIS A 181 8.15 31.15 -24.58
C HIS A 181 8.56 29.72 -24.29
N LEU A 182 7.65 28.89 -23.79
CA LEU A 182 7.91 27.52 -23.33
C LEU A 182 7.50 26.45 -24.34
N ASP A 183 7.06 26.82 -25.55
CA ASP A 183 6.50 25.91 -26.56
C ASP A 183 7.46 24.81 -27.04
N SER A 184 8.76 25.09 -26.99
CA SER A 184 9.80 24.12 -27.34
C SER A 184 10.03 23.05 -26.28
N MET A 185 9.59 23.29 -25.04
CA MET A 185 9.86 22.42 -23.89
C MET A 185 8.96 21.17 -23.92
N SER A 186 9.47 20.07 -23.42
CA SER A 186 8.75 18.80 -23.40
C SER A 186 7.85 18.69 -22.17
N TYR A 187 8.16 19.39 -21.10
CA TYR A 187 7.35 19.44 -19.89
C TYR A 187 7.19 20.88 -19.46
N VAL A 188 5.96 21.35 -19.21
CA VAL A 188 5.69 22.74 -18.83
C VAL A 188 4.72 22.79 -17.65
N THR A 189 5.10 23.50 -16.60
CA THR A 189 4.26 23.81 -15.46
C THR A 189 3.94 25.29 -15.44
N ILE A 190 2.67 25.65 -15.29
CA ILE A 190 2.20 27.04 -15.19
C ILE A 190 1.38 27.20 -13.91
N VAL A 191 1.79 28.18 -13.12
CA VAL A 191 1.04 28.69 -11.97
C VAL A 191 0.56 30.09 -12.34
N PRO A 192 -0.71 30.24 -12.76
CA PRO A 192 -1.26 31.51 -13.23
C PRO A 192 -1.48 32.54 -12.11
N ASP A 193 -1.63 32.07 -10.86
CA ASP A 193 -1.65 32.91 -9.66
C ASP A 193 -0.78 32.29 -8.55
N ALA A 194 0.39 32.88 -8.33
CA ALA A 194 1.34 32.39 -7.33
C ALA A 194 0.86 32.63 -5.88
N SER A 195 -0.11 33.53 -5.66
CA SER A 195 -0.69 33.76 -4.34
C SER A 195 -1.61 32.63 -3.89
N GLU A 196 -2.25 31.94 -4.84
CA GLU A 196 -3.11 30.78 -4.56
C GLU A 196 -2.32 29.46 -4.48
N VAL A 197 -1.22 29.35 -5.23
CA VAL A 197 -0.32 28.19 -5.21
C VAL A 197 1.11 28.68 -5.13
N SER A 198 1.67 28.70 -3.92
CA SER A 198 3.04 29.17 -3.68
C SER A 198 4.08 28.13 -4.12
N PRO A 199 4.81 28.35 -5.23
CA PRO A 199 5.86 27.44 -5.65
C PRO A 199 6.98 27.47 -4.61
N PRO A 200 7.62 26.33 -4.29
CA PRO A 200 8.71 26.30 -3.32
C PRO A 200 9.83 27.28 -3.72
N GLY A 201 10.24 28.15 -2.79
CA GLY A 201 11.33 29.10 -2.98
C GLY A 201 11.00 30.42 -3.69
N LEU A 202 9.76 30.63 -4.15
CA LEU A 202 9.35 31.88 -4.81
C LEU A 202 8.62 32.83 -3.87
N ASP A 203 9.00 34.10 -3.90
CA ASP A 203 8.34 35.18 -3.16
C ASP A 203 7.09 35.67 -3.92
N THR A 204 5.91 35.33 -3.39
CA THR A 204 4.59 35.65 -3.97
C THR A 204 4.21 37.13 -3.82
N GLU A 205 4.95 37.93 -3.03
CA GLU A 205 4.81 39.39 -3.03
C GLU A 205 5.51 40.04 -4.24
N VAL A 206 6.41 39.30 -4.89
CA VAL A 206 7.23 39.75 -6.03
C VAL A 206 6.77 39.13 -7.35
N VAL A 207 6.30 37.89 -7.35
CA VAL A 207 5.87 37.14 -8.54
C VAL A 207 4.37 36.91 -8.47
N ASP A 208 3.61 37.44 -9.43
CA ASP A 208 2.17 37.22 -9.55
C ASP A 208 1.87 35.87 -10.24
N ALA A 209 2.72 35.42 -11.17
CA ALA A 209 2.56 34.15 -11.89
C ALA A 209 3.91 33.59 -12.38
N VAL A 210 4.03 32.27 -12.51
CA VAL A 210 5.26 31.62 -13.00
C VAL A 210 4.98 30.50 -14.00
N GLY A 211 5.81 30.41 -15.04
CA GLY A 211 5.88 29.28 -15.96
C GLY A 211 7.28 28.66 -15.93
N ILE A 212 7.35 27.34 -15.83
CA ILE A 212 8.59 26.55 -15.81
C ILE A 212 8.49 25.53 -16.94
N GLY A 213 9.43 25.55 -17.88
CA GLY A 213 9.51 24.57 -18.95
C GLY A 213 10.83 23.80 -18.87
N LEU A 214 10.76 22.49 -18.95
CA LEU A 214 11.89 21.59 -18.86
C LEU A 214 12.05 20.84 -20.19
N GLU A 215 13.31 20.65 -20.62
CA GLU A 215 13.63 19.83 -21.80
C GLU A 215 13.17 18.39 -21.60
N SER A 216 13.32 17.87 -20.38
CA SER A 216 12.89 16.55 -19.95
C SER A 216 12.15 16.66 -18.61
N PRO A 217 11.10 15.85 -18.36
CA PRO A 217 10.46 15.78 -17.04
C PRO A 217 11.46 15.43 -15.92
N HIS A 218 11.16 15.85 -14.69
CA HIS A 218 11.95 15.49 -13.52
C HIS A 218 12.12 13.96 -13.42
N GLY A 219 13.36 13.51 -13.15
CA GLY A 219 13.69 12.09 -13.04
C GLY A 219 13.95 11.36 -14.36
N ILE A 220 13.72 12.00 -15.52
CA ILE A 220 14.02 11.42 -16.83
C ILE A 220 15.34 12.00 -17.35
N ARG A 221 16.30 11.12 -17.67
CA ARG A 221 17.57 11.56 -18.27
C ARG A 221 17.43 11.85 -19.75
N SER A 222 17.90 13.02 -20.17
CA SER A 222 18.36 13.27 -21.54
C SER A 222 19.65 12.51 -21.83
N ASP A 223 19.90 12.21 -23.11
CA ASP A 223 21.18 11.67 -23.61
C ASP A 223 22.32 12.71 -23.51
N ASP A 224 21.97 13.99 -23.40
CA ASP A 224 22.92 15.10 -23.26
C ASP A 224 23.24 15.37 -21.78
N SER A 225 24.51 15.69 -21.51
CA SER A 225 24.99 16.00 -20.15
C SER A 225 24.48 17.34 -19.59
N THR A 226 23.69 18.06 -20.37
CA THR A 226 23.12 19.36 -20.02
C THR A 226 21.68 19.42 -20.50
N LEU A 227 20.84 20.10 -19.73
CA LEU A 227 19.43 20.35 -20.02
C LEU A 227 19.23 21.82 -20.37
N GLU A 228 18.42 22.10 -21.39
CA GLU A 228 17.98 23.45 -21.78
C GLU A 228 16.58 23.71 -21.19
N ASN A 229 16.51 24.41 -20.05
CA ASN A 229 15.27 24.73 -19.36
C ASN A 229 14.86 26.20 -19.57
N GLY A 230 13.56 26.48 -19.54
CA GLY A 230 12.97 27.80 -19.75
C GLY A 230 12.13 28.26 -18.55
N TYR A 231 12.20 29.54 -18.20
CA TYR A 231 11.44 30.12 -17.11
C TYR A 231 10.79 31.44 -17.51
N VAL A 232 9.56 31.66 -17.06
CA VAL A 232 8.82 32.92 -17.25
C VAL A 232 8.28 33.39 -15.91
N PHE A 233 8.77 34.53 -15.43
CA PHE A 233 8.25 35.17 -14.22
C PHE A 233 7.40 36.38 -14.59
N HIS A 234 6.14 36.41 -14.17
CA HIS A 234 5.29 37.59 -14.23
C HIS A 234 5.39 38.34 -12.90
N LEU A 235 6.00 39.52 -12.92
CA LEU A 235 6.29 40.30 -11.72
C LEU A 235 5.09 41.12 -11.25
N SER A 236 4.94 41.18 -9.93
CA SER A 236 3.95 42.02 -9.29
C SER A 236 4.16 43.50 -9.55
N SER A 237 3.06 44.25 -9.58
CA SER A 237 3.10 45.71 -9.73
C SER A 237 3.82 46.43 -8.59
N SER A 238 4.00 45.76 -7.44
CA SER A 238 4.77 46.20 -6.27
C SER A 238 6.25 45.82 -6.30
N ALA A 239 6.68 44.94 -7.22
CA ALA A 239 8.06 44.49 -7.31
C ALA A 239 9.00 45.67 -7.67
N ALA A 240 9.74 46.15 -6.68
CA ALA A 240 10.70 47.24 -6.85
C ALA A 240 12.13 46.66 -6.96
N ASP A 241 12.77 46.91 -8.10
CA ASP A 241 14.19 46.60 -8.36
C ASP A 241 14.56 45.09 -8.34
N VAL A 242 13.87 44.25 -9.11
CA VAL A 242 14.32 42.87 -9.44
C VAL A 242 15.47 42.93 -10.46
N ASP A 243 16.63 42.39 -10.13
CA ASP A 243 17.84 42.39 -10.98
C ASP A 243 18.26 40.97 -11.42
N ASP A 244 19.38 40.85 -12.13
CA ASP A 244 19.87 39.54 -12.61
C ASP A 244 20.34 38.66 -11.43
N GLU A 245 20.75 39.27 -10.31
CA GLU A 245 21.21 38.54 -9.12
C GLU A 245 20.05 37.80 -8.47
N TRP A 246 18.89 38.44 -8.37
CA TRP A 246 17.64 37.81 -7.95
C TRP A 246 17.26 36.63 -8.86
N VAL A 247 17.30 36.80 -10.19
CA VAL A 247 16.96 35.72 -11.14
C VAL A 247 17.88 34.51 -10.95
N HIS A 248 19.18 34.73 -10.80
CA HIS A 248 20.13 33.66 -10.54
C HIS A 248 19.90 32.96 -9.18
N GLU A 249 19.43 33.68 -8.17
CA GLU A 249 19.04 33.10 -6.89
C GLU A 249 17.80 32.23 -7.01
N GLN A 250 16.79 32.64 -7.80
CA GLN A 250 15.61 31.81 -8.07
C GLN A 250 15.97 30.55 -8.85
N LEU A 251 16.80 30.67 -9.90
CA LEU A 251 17.23 29.49 -10.68
C LEU A 251 17.95 28.45 -9.81
N ARG A 252 18.77 28.87 -8.84
CA ARG A 252 19.44 27.95 -7.90
C ARG A 252 18.48 27.20 -6.98
N GLN A 253 17.29 27.73 -6.76
CA GLN A 253 16.27 27.09 -5.94
C GLN A 253 15.38 26.14 -6.76
N LEU A 254 15.15 26.48 -8.03
CA LEU A 254 14.31 25.70 -8.94
C LEU A 254 15.07 24.54 -9.61
N GLU A 255 16.36 24.70 -9.88
CA GLU A 255 17.18 23.71 -10.58
C GLU A 255 17.88 22.73 -9.62
N GLU A 256 17.84 21.44 -9.96
CA GLU A 256 18.56 20.39 -9.22
C GLU A 256 20.06 20.31 -9.61
N GLY A 257 20.41 20.76 -10.81
CA GLY A 257 21.78 20.78 -11.34
C GLY A 257 22.45 22.16 -11.30
N GLU A 258 23.75 22.22 -11.61
CA GLU A 258 24.47 23.51 -11.69
C GLU A 258 24.04 24.28 -12.94
N VAL A 259 23.60 25.53 -12.76
CA VAL A 259 23.30 26.44 -13.89
C VAL A 259 24.59 26.92 -14.55
N LEU A 260 24.86 26.44 -15.76
CA LEU A 260 26.07 26.75 -16.53
C LEU A 260 25.97 28.07 -17.30
N GLU A 261 24.83 28.32 -17.91
CA GLU A 261 24.53 29.52 -18.69
C GLU A 261 23.08 29.93 -18.47
N ALA A 262 22.81 31.23 -18.41
CA ALA A 262 21.45 31.76 -18.39
C ALA A 262 21.36 33.01 -19.28
N SER A 263 20.42 33.02 -20.22
CA SER A 263 20.03 34.20 -20.99
C SER A 263 18.79 34.81 -20.34
N ILE A 264 18.86 36.08 -19.94
CA ILE A 264 17.77 36.78 -19.25
C ILE A 264 17.25 37.91 -20.14
N ASP A 265 16.00 37.80 -20.57
CA ASP A 265 15.31 38.78 -21.40
C ASP A 265 14.12 39.38 -20.64
N ARG A 266 14.06 40.72 -20.60
CA ARG A 266 12.99 41.44 -19.87
C ARG A 266 12.05 42.15 -20.83
N SER A 267 10.76 41.85 -20.72
CA SER A 267 9.70 42.45 -21.53
C SER A 267 8.51 42.83 -20.66
N ASP A 268 8.24 44.14 -20.55
CA ASP A 268 7.16 44.68 -19.71
C ASP A 268 7.24 44.19 -18.25
N ALA A 269 6.24 43.42 -17.77
CA ALA A 269 6.21 42.83 -16.44
C ALA A 269 6.79 41.39 -16.40
N PHE A 270 7.32 40.89 -17.52
CA PHE A 270 7.83 39.53 -17.64
C PHE A 270 9.37 39.48 -17.67
N ILE A 271 9.90 38.48 -16.99
CA ILE A 271 11.29 38.02 -17.14
C ILE A 271 11.24 36.64 -17.80
N HIS A 272 11.85 36.54 -18.98
CA HIS A 272 12.07 35.29 -19.72
C HIS A 272 13.51 34.84 -19.48
N VAL A 273 13.69 33.55 -19.21
CA VAL A 273 15.00 32.99 -18.91
C VAL A 273 15.17 31.67 -19.66
N ASP A 274 16.20 31.58 -20.49
CA ASP A 274 16.68 30.31 -21.04
C ASP A 274 17.93 29.91 -20.25
N ALA A 275 17.89 28.76 -19.57
CA ALA A 275 18.96 28.24 -18.73
C ALA A 275 19.53 26.94 -19.31
N VAL A 276 20.86 26.85 -19.39
CA VAL A 276 21.57 25.59 -19.64
C VAL A 276 22.10 25.09 -18.31
N VAL A 277 21.66 23.90 -17.91
CA VAL A 277 21.90 23.33 -16.58
C VAL A 277 22.59 21.98 -16.73
N GLU A 278 23.51 21.64 -15.84
CA GLU A 278 24.04 20.27 -15.80
C GLU A 278 22.92 19.29 -15.47
N GLN A 279 22.90 18.17 -16.18
CA GLN A 279 21.97 17.11 -15.88
C GLN A 279 22.20 16.60 -14.45
N PRO A 280 21.14 16.48 -13.61
CA PRO A 280 21.30 15.98 -12.25
C PRO A 280 21.75 14.50 -12.25
N PRO A 281 22.53 14.08 -11.24
CA PRO A 281 23.00 12.69 -11.18
C PRO A 281 21.87 11.71 -10.92
N GLU A 282 22.01 10.47 -11.39
CA GLU A 282 20.99 9.42 -11.26
C GLU A 282 21.11 8.67 -9.92
N ARG A 283 19.98 8.35 -9.28
CA ARG A 283 19.99 7.55 -8.05
C ARG A 283 20.13 6.07 -8.39
N ASP A 284 21.31 5.49 -8.15
CA ASP A 284 21.56 4.06 -8.35
C ASP A 284 22.07 3.40 -7.06
N ARG A 285 21.24 2.52 -6.47
CA ARG A 285 21.64 1.74 -5.28
C ARG A 285 22.63 0.63 -5.64
N ASP A 286 22.48 0.01 -6.81
CA ASP A 286 23.25 -1.17 -7.23
C ASP A 286 24.68 -0.79 -7.64
N ALA A 287 24.90 0.45 -8.11
CA ALA A 287 26.23 1.00 -8.35
C ALA A 287 26.98 1.35 -7.04
N ALA A 288 26.26 1.74 -5.99
CA ALA A 288 26.85 2.14 -4.72
C ALA A 288 27.41 0.93 -3.96
N PRO A 289 28.56 1.05 -3.24
CA PRO A 289 29.08 -0.02 -2.40
C PRO A 289 28.03 -0.57 -1.40
N ASP A 290 28.05 -1.88 -1.13
CA ASP A 290 27.08 -2.49 -0.21
C ASP A 290 27.49 -2.27 1.25
N ALA A 291 27.30 -1.04 1.72
CA ALA A 291 27.62 -0.60 3.07
C ALA A 291 26.36 -0.17 3.84
N THR A 292 26.37 -0.39 5.15
CA THR A 292 25.34 0.08 6.08
C THR A 292 25.92 1.18 6.95
N VAL A 293 25.36 2.38 6.86
CA VAL A 293 25.74 3.52 7.69
C VAL A 293 24.58 3.91 8.58
N ARG A 294 24.84 4.00 9.88
CA ARG A 294 23.90 4.53 10.85
C ARG A 294 24.18 6.00 11.10
N VAL A 295 23.15 6.83 10.98
CA VAL A 295 23.20 8.25 11.34
C VAL A 295 22.45 8.46 12.63
N ARG A 296 23.07 9.13 13.60
CA ARG A 296 22.44 9.57 14.85
C ARG A 296 22.66 11.06 15.01
N SER A 297 21.62 11.81 15.36
CA SER A 297 21.74 13.21 15.74
C SER A 297 21.55 13.37 17.24
N ASN A 298 22.21 14.39 17.80
CA ASN A 298 21.98 14.85 19.16
C ASN A 298 21.91 16.38 19.15
N ALA A 299 20.70 16.94 19.26
CA ALA A 299 20.50 18.39 19.25
C ALA A 299 21.12 19.11 20.47
N ASP A 300 21.15 18.45 21.63
CA ASP A 300 21.73 19.02 22.87
C ASP A 300 23.26 19.11 22.79
N GLU A 301 23.89 18.17 22.10
CA GLU A 301 25.33 18.23 21.76
C GLU A 301 25.58 19.02 20.47
N GLY A 302 24.55 19.22 19.65
CA GLY A 302 24.60 19.91 18.36
C GLY A 302 25.46 19.20 17.33
N VAL A 303 25.41 17.86 17.31
CA VAL A 303 26.25 17.00 16.46
C VAL A 303 25.41 15.94 15.75
N ALA A 304 25.85 15.57 14.54
CA ALA A 304 25.38 14.38 13.84
C ALA A 304 26.54 13.42 13.66
N THR A 305 26.34 12.16 14.02
CA THR A 305 27.35 11.10 13.98
C THR A 305 26.99 10.08 12.92
N PHE A 306 27.90 9.84 11.99
CA PHE A 306 27.83 8.80 10.98
C PHE A 306 28.73 7.64 11.40
N GLU A 307 28.15 6.45 11.55
CA GLU A 307 28.86 5.22 11.94
C GLU A 307 28.71 4.17 10.84
N HIS A 308 29.82 3.68 10.30
CA HIS A 308 29.78 2.53 9.40
C HIS A 308 29.60 1.27 10.24
N THR A 309 28.43 0.63 10.15
CA THR A 309 28.06 -0.47 11.05
C THR A 309 28.33 -1.85 10.49
N ASP A 310 28.25 -2.01 9.16
CA ASP A 310 28.44 -3.30 8.46
C ASP A 310 28.66 -3.06 6.95
N GLY A 311 29.21 -4.05 6.24
CA GLY A 311 29.32 -4.06 4.79
C GLY A 311 30.66 -3.58 4.23
N GLU A 312 30.67 -3.25 2.93
CA GLU A 312 31.88 -2.91 2.17
C GLU A 312 32.49 -1.56 2.60
N SER A 313 33.82 -1.46 2.53
CA SER A 313 34.51 -0.19 2.76
C SER A 313 34.32 0.76 1.58
N ILE A 314 33.94 2.00 1.85
CA ILE A 314 33.72 3.02 0.83
C ILE A 314 34.98 3.91 0.73
N ASP A 315 35.35 4.35 -0.47
CA ASP A 315 36.40 5.36 -0.62
C ASP A 315 35.88 6.71 -0.10
N ALA A 316 36.60 7.33 0.83
CA ALA A 316 36.12 8.52 1.51
C ALA A 316 36.04 9.74 0.57
N ASP A 317 36.84 9.73 -0.51
CA ASP A 317 36.80 10.76 -1.56
C ASP A 317 35.50 10.70 -2.40
N MET A 318 34.73 9.60 -2.34
CA MET A 318 33.43 9.45 -2.99
C MET A 318 32.24 9.73 -2.05
N LEU A 319 32.52 10.14 -0.81
CA LEU A 319 31.51 10.45 0.18
C LEU A 319 31.44 11.96 0.42
N GLU A 320 30.24 12.49 0.26
CA GLU A 320 29.92 13.90 0.48
C GLU A 320 29.00 14.03 1.68
N VAL A 321 29.42 14.84 2.65
CA VAL A 321 28.61 15.26 3.78
C VAL A 321 27.94 16.57 3.44
N TRP A 322 26.61 16.58 3.48
CA TRP A 322 25.76 17.72 3.21
C TRP A 322 25.11 18.22 4.50
N GLN A 323 25.06 19.55 4.65
CA GLN A 323 24.43 20.26 5.76
C GLN A 323 23.65 21.46 5.21
N ASN A 324 22.33 21.48 5.45
CA ASN A 324 21.44 22.59 5.07
C ASN A 324 21.54 22.96 3.57
N GLY A 325 21.68 21.97 2.69
CA GLY A 325 21.78 22.18 1.25
C GLY A 325 23.17 22.52 0.71
N ASP A 326 24.15 22.76 1.59
CA ASP A 326 25.54 23.01 1.23
C ASP A 326 26.44 21.84 1.63
N LEU A 327 27.58 21.70 0.96
CA LEU A 327 28.63 20.78 1.41
C LEU A 327 29.17 21.26 2.76
N ALA A 328 29.19 20.36 3.75
CA ALA A 328 29.72 20.65 5.07
C ALA A 328 31.21 21.03 5.03
N ASP A 329 31.64 21.88 5.95
CA ASP A 329 33.05 22.30 6.07
C ASP A 329 33.98 21.12 6.40
N ASP A 330 33.51 20.16 7.20
CA ASP A 330 34.21 18.93 7.56
C ASP A 330 33.67 17.75 6.73
N GLN A 331 34.56 17.06 6.02
CA GLN A 331 34.23 15.91 5.17
C GLN A 331 34.89 14.63 5.67
N LEU A 332 34.34 13.45 5.32
CA LEU A 332 34.97 12.17 5.69
C LEU A 332 36.37 12.01 5.11
N ALA A 333 36.62 12.55 3.91
CA ALA A 333 37.92 12.51 3.24
C ALA A 333 39.03 13.27 4.00
N ASP A 334 38.67 14.17 4.92
CA ASP A 334 39.63 14.90 5.76
C ASP A 334 40.26 14.01 6.84
N GLU A 335 39.52 12.99 7.32
CA GLU A 335 39.96 12.07 8.37
C GLU A 335 40.32 10.68 7.83
N TYR A 336 39.53 10.19 6.87
CA TYR A 336 39.60 8.83 6.36
C TYR A 336 40.07 8.82 4.91
N THR A 337 40.81 7.77 4.54
CA THR A 337 41.00 7.41 3.13
C THR A 337 39.91 6.44 2.68
N ARG A 338 39.43 5.60 3.59
CA ARG A 338 38.26 4.75 3.38
C ARG A 338 37.44 4.72 4.64
N PHE A 339 36.13 4.74 4.48
CA PHE A 339 35.16 4.59 5.55
C PHE A 339 34.74 3.13 5.62
N ALA A 340 35.08 2.44 6.71
CA ALA A 340 34.88 1.01 6.88
C ALA A 340 34.24 0.68 8.23
N GLU A 341 33.79 -0.57 8.40
CA GLU A 341 33.09 -1.04 9.61
C GLU A 341 33.80 -0.62 10.91
N GLY A 342 33.05 0.04 11.78
CA GLY A 342 33.49 0.59 13.06
C GLY A 342 34.08 2.00 13.00
N ASP A 343 34.27 2.58 11.82
CA ASP A 343 34.64 3.99 11.67
C ASP A 343 33.45 4.88 12.04
N THR A 344 33.75 6.05 12.61
CA THR A 344 32.75 7.01 13.09
C THR A 344 33.19 8.43 12.77
N PHE A 345 32.34 9.19 12.12
CA PHE A 345 32.56 10.59 11.77
C PHE A 345 31.53 11.47 12.48
N GLU A 346 31.98 12.51 13.18
CA GLU A 346 31.12 13.44 13.91
C GLU A 346 31.13 14.80 13.22
N LEU A 347 29.96 15.29 12.85
CA LEU A 347 29.73 16.59 12.22
C LEU A 347 29.12 17.56 13.23
N GLU A 348 29.73 18.73 13.42
CA GLU A 348 29.14 19.83 14.21
C GLU A 348 28.04 20.51 13.39
N THR A 349 26.80 20.44 13.86
CA THR A 349 25.60 20.87 13.09
C THR A 349 24.89 22.06 13.72
N GLY A 350 24.97 22.20 15.05
CA GLY A 350 24.12 23.11 15.80
C GLY A 350 22.82 22.42 16.29
N PRO A 351 21.90 23.17 16.93
CA PRO A 351 20.70 22.58 17.53
C PRO A 351 19.65 22.15 16.50
N ILE A 352 19.65 22.75 15.31
CA ILE A 352 18.73 22.44 14.21
C ILE A 352 19.51 22.43 12.89
N ALA A 353 19.33 21.39 12.08
CA ALA A 353 19.98 21.25 10.77
C ALA A 353 19.37 20.09 9.97
N ASP A 354 19.45 20.11 8.65
CA ASP A 354 19.24 18.94 7.79
C ASP A 354 20.58 18.39 7.30
N VAL A 355 20.81 17.10 7.50
CA VAL A 355 22.13 16.48 7.34
C VAL A 355 22.02 15.22 6.52
N GLY A 356 22.96 15.01 5.60
CA GLY A 356 23.05 13.78 4.85
C GLY A 356 24.43 13.34 4.42
N LEU A 357 24.59 12.02 4.27
CA LEU A 357 25.78 11.39 3.70
C LEU A 357 25.41 10.78 2.35
N ARG A 358 25.95 11.38 1.30
CA ARG A 358 25.77 10.96 -0.09
C ARG A 358 27.05 10.29 -0.59
N TRP A 359 26.92 9.12 -1.20
CA TRP A 359 27.92 8.58 -2.10
C TRP A 359 27.64 9.11 -3.50
N PHE A 360 28.69 9.56 -4.17
CA PHE A 360 28.61 10.11 -5.52
C PHE A 360 29.79 9.61 -6.36
N ASP A 361 29.48 9.03 -7.51
CA ASP A 361 30.45 8.63 -8.53
C ASP A 361 30.45 9.66 -9.67
N GLU A 362 31.52 10.46 -9.74
CA GLU A 362 31.66 11.52 -10.75
C GLU A 362 31.82 10.99 -12.18
N ASP A 363 32.31 9.76 -12.35
CA ASP A 363 32.61 9.20 -13.68
C ASP A 363 31.35 8.64 -14.34
N GLU A 364 30.45 8.06 -13.54
CA GLU A 364 29.17 7.48 -13.99
C GLU A 364 27.98 8.43 -13.73
N ASP A 365 28.18 9.54 -13.03
CA ASP A 365 27.16 10.54 -12.68
C ASP A 365 25.96 9.93 -11.93
N VAL A 366 26.28 9.05 -10.97
CA VAL A 366 25.31 8.34 -10.12
C VAL A 366 25.54 8.62 -8.64
N TYR A 367 24.47 8.60 -7.85
CA TYR A 367 24.52 8.84 -6.41
C TYR A 367 23.65 7.88 -5.60
N TYR A 368 23.99 7.74 -4.33
CA TYR A 368 23.18 7.04 -3.34
C TYR A 368 23.34 7.66 -1.95
N TYR A 369 22.26 7.80 -1.20
CA TYR A 369 22.35 8.27 0.18
C TYR A 369 22.42 7.10 1.15
N TYR A 370 23.51 7.00 1.91
CA TYR A 370 23.65 6.00 2.96
C TYR A 370 22.87 6.34 4.23
N GLY A 371 22.66 7.63 4.50
CA GLY A 371 21.85 8.01 5.64
C GLY A 371 21.66 9.51 5.77
N THR A 372 20.53 9.88 6.37
CA THR A 372 20.15 11.27 6.59
C THR A 372 19.38 11.44 7.87
N THR A 373 19.53 12.61 8.47
CA THR A 373 18.83 12.98 9.69
C THR A 373 18.55 14.47 9.71
N THR A 374 17.47 14.85 10.36
CA THR A 374 17.18 16.25 10.68
C THR A 374 17.43 16.41 12.17
N VAL A 375 18.39 17.24 12.53
CA VAL A 375 18.79 17.54 13.91
C VAL A 375 17.74 18.44 14.54
N GLY A 376 17.34 18.17 15.78
CA GLY A 376 16.45 19.05 16.55
C GLY A 376 14.97 18.73 16.46
N ARG A 377 14.57 17.64 15.79
CA ARG A 377 13.15 17.19 15.79
C ARG A 377 12.64 16.92 17.20
N GLU A 378 13.51 16.40 18.06
CA GLU A 378 13.24 16.13 19.47
C GLU A 378 13.17 17.39 20.35
N SER A 379 13.59 18.54 19.81
CA SER A 379 13.65 19.82 20.54
C SER A 379 12.38 20.66 20.40
N PHE A 380 11.30 20.09 19.86
CA PHE A 380 10.01 20.77 19.72
C PHE A 380 8.89 19.90 20.30
N GLU A 381 8.04 20.51 21.10
CA GLU A 381 6.77 19.94 21.57
C GLU A 381 5.63 20.76 20.97
N THR A 382 4.57 20.09 20.53
CA THR A 382 3.40 20.77 19.97
C THR A 382 2.16 20.51 20.82
N THR A 383 1.43 21.58 21.12
CA THR A 383 0.16 21.54 21.84
C THR A 383 -0.90 22.27 21.04
N HIS A 384 -2.15 21.85 21.16
CA HIS A 384 -3.30 22.48 20.50
C HIS A 384 -4.34 22.85 21.53
N ASP A 385 -4.83 24.08 21.45
CA ASP A 385 -5.93 24.61 22.26
C ASP A 385 -7.14 24.82 21.33
N TYR A 386 -8.16 23.96 21.49
CA TYR A 386 -9.38 23.99 20.70
C TYR A 386 -10.36 25.10 21.13
N ASP A 387 -10.24 25.67 22.34
CA ASP A 387 -11.05 26.82 22.76
C ASP A 387 -10.54 28.12 22.13
N ALA A 388 -9.23 28.18 21.87
CA ALA A 388 -8.55 29.34 21.32
C ALA A 388 -8.30 29.24 19.80
N ASP A 389 -8.58 28.09 19.18
CA ASP A 389 -8.20 27.75 17.80
C ASP A 389 -6.71 28.03 17.54
N THR A 390 -5.84 27.57 18.45
CA THR A 390 -4.40 27.82 18.37
C THR A 390 -3.53 26.57 18.48
N VAL A 391 -2.52 26.46 17.61
CA VAL A 391 -1.40 25.51 17.77
C VAL A 391 -0.20 26.24 18.34
N GLU A 392 0.36 25.70 19.41
CA GLU A 392 1.58 26.18 20.05
C GLU A 392 2.72 25.19 19.83
N ILE A 393 3.80 25.64 19.18
CA ILE A 393 5.05 24.88 19.00
C ILE A 393 6.08 25.45 19.97
N THR A 394 6.37 24.70 21.04
CA THR A 394 7.30 25.11 22.10
C THR A 394 8.66 24.45 21.90
N TYR A 395 9.71 25.25 21.95
CA TYR A 395 11.07 24.74 21.88
C TYR A 395 11.57 24.27 23.24
N THR A 396 12.12 23.06 23.28
CA THR A 396 12.55 22.37 24.50
C THR A 396 14.05 22.05 24.52
N GLY A 397 14.76 22.31 23.43
CA GLY A 397 16.20 22.02 23.30
C GLY A 397 17.06 22.81 24.29
N GLU A 398 18.16 22.19 24.77
CA GLU A 398 19.04 22.83 25.76
C GLU A 398 19.88 23.98 25.18
N ARG A 399 20.12 23.97 23.86
CA ARG A 399 20.93 24.96 23.14
C ARG A 399 20.07 26.05 22.53
N GLU A 400 20.62 27.24 22.38
CA GLU A 400 19.95 28.34 21.69
C GLU A 400 19.93 28.08 20.18
N ALA A 401 18.73 28.05 19.58
CA ALA A 401 18.52 27.87 18.13
C ALA A 401 18.26 29.21 17.43
N ASP A 402 18.52 29.26 16.13
CA ASP A 402 18.30 30.45 15.32
C ASP A 402 16.92 30.39 14.63
N PRO A 403 15.95 31.26 15.00
CA PRO A 403 14.63 31.27 14.37
C PRO A 403 14.67 31.67 12.90
N GLU A 404 15.75 32.30 12.40
CA GLU A 404 15.89 32.63 10.98
C GLU A 404 16.06 31.37 10.11
N LEU A 405 16.39 30.22 10.71
CA LEU A 405 16.45 28.91 10.03
C LEU A 405 15.11 28.17 10.03
N LEU A 406 14.04 28.80 10.51
CA LEU A 406 12.73 28.18 10.66
C LEU A 406 11.69 28.90 9.82
N GLU A 407 10.85 28.11 9.15
CA GLU A 407 9.66 28.57 8.45
C GLU A 407 8.45 27.85 9.03
N LEU A 408 7.39 28.61 9.31
CA LEU A 408 6.11 28.08 9.71
C LEU A 408 5.23 27.88 8.48
N VAL A 409 4.66 26.69 8.34
CA VAL A 409 3.75 26.32 7.26
C VAL A 409 2.40 25.93 7.85
N HIS A 410 1.34 26.62 7.47
CA HIS A 410 -0.04 26.29 7.81
C HIS A 410 -0.78 25.92 6.54
N ARG A 411 -1.30 24.70 6.49
CA ARG A 411 -2.08 24.16 5.37
C ARG A 411 -3.48 23.85 5.85
N THR A 412 -4.50 24.34 5.14
CA THR A 412 -5.90 24.02 5.44
C THR A 412 -6.27 22.61 4.99
N ASP A 413 -7.30 22.01 5.60
CA ASP A 413 -7.71 20.62 5.32
C ASP A 413 -8.04 20.38 3.85
N ASP A 414 -8.74 21.32 3.20
CA ASP A 414 -9.09 21.26 1.77
C ASP A 414 -7.86 21.43 0.86
N GLY A 415 -6.68 21.70 1.44
CA GLY A 415 -5.45 21.99 0.71
C GLY A 415 -5.47 23.29 -0.09
N ALA A 416 -6.56 24.05 0.01
CA ALA A 416 -6.82 25.23 -0.80
C ALA A 416 -5.90 26.40 -0.45
N SER A 417 -5.45 26.51 0.80
CA SER A 417 -4.49 27.53 1.22
C SER A 417 -3.29 26.89 1.93
N THR A 418 -2.10 27.30 1.53
CA THR A 418 -0.86 27.01 2.25
C THR A 418 -0.18 28.34 2.55
N ASP A 419 -0.24 28.76 3.81
CA ASP A 419 0.44 29.95 4.29
C ASP A 419 1.84 29.58 4.78
N ARG A 420 2.86 30.23 4.23
CA ARG A 420 4.25 30.12 4.69
C ARG A 420 4.69 31.45 5.30
N SER A 421 5.27 31.41 6.49
CA SER A 421 5.70 32.61 7.19
C SER A 421 6.99 32.39 7.98
N ALA A 422 7.86 33.39 7.98
CA ALA A 422 9.04 33.40 8.81
C ALA A 422 8.66 33.52 10.30
N VAL A 423 9.46 32.91 11.19
CA VAL A 423 9.26 33.04 12.64
C VAL A 423 9.68 34.44 13.09
N GLU A 424 8.72 35.36 13.18
CA GLU A 424 8.98 36.76 13.54
C GLU A 424 9.07 37.01 15.05
N GLY A 425 9.76 38.09 15.44
CA GLY A 425 9.73 38.63 16.80
C GLY A 425 10.70 37.98 17.79
N LEU A 426 11.37 36.89 17.42
CA LEU A 426 12.40 36.21 18.20
C LEU A 426 13.78 36.47 17.61
N ARG A 427 14.78 36.73 18.48
CA ARG A 427 16.19 36.89 18.05
C ARG A 427 16.99 35.60 18.16
N SER A 428 16.50 34.70 18.99
CA SER A 428 17.01 33.38 19.25
C SER A 428 15.87 32.59 19.91
N LEU A 429 15.91 31.27 19.79
CA LEU A 429 14.93 30.35 20.34
C LEU A 429 15.57 29.61 21.53
N THR A 430 15.03 29.81 22.73
CA THR A 430 15.50 29.22 23.99
C THR A 430 14.42 28.37 24.64
N ALA A 431 14.83 27.40 25.47
CA ALA A 431 13.89 26.45 26.06
C ALA A 431 12.70 27.13 26.76
N GLY A 432 11.49 26.74 26.36
CA GLY A 432 10.20 27.27 26.82
C GLY A 432 9.66 28.46 26.02
N GLU A 433 10.33 28.90 24.96
CA GLU A 433 9.75 29.85 24.01
C GLU A 433 8.84 29.14 23.01
N THR A 434 7.72 29.79 22.69
CA THR A 434 6.61 29.20 21.93
C THR A 434 6.32 30.03 20.69
N ILE A 435 6.08 29.34 19.58
CA ILE A 435 5.56 29.89 18.34
C ILE A 435 4.07 29.54 18.30
N THR A 436 3.20 30.55 18.21
CA THR A 436 1.74 30.36 18.23
C THR A 436 1.19 30.58 16.82
N VAL A 437 0.36 29.65 16.37
CA VAL A 437 -0.43 29.74 15.14
C VAL A 437 -1.89 29.89 15.57
N GLU A 438 -2.54 30.95 15.10
CA GLU A 438 -3.95 31.24 15.39
C GLU A 438 -4.84 30.81 14.20
N ASP A 439 -6.16 30.79 14.42
CA ASP A 439 -7.19 30.51 13.40
C ASP A 439 -7.04 29.12 12.73
N VAL A 440 -6.67 28.10 13.52
CA VAL A 440 -6.55 26.73 13.03
C VAL A 440 -7.85 25.93 13.20
N THR A 441 -8.17 25.06 12.25
CA THR A 441 -9.41 24.27 12.27
C THR A 441 -9.18 22.76 12.17
N LEU A 442 -10.22 21.95 12.39
CA LEU A 442 -10.15 20.50 12.26
C LEU A 442 -9.69 20.10 10.85
N GLY A 443 -8.67 19.24 10.78
CA GLY A 443 -8.10 18.76 9.51
C GLY A 443 -6.85 19.51 9.06
N ASP A 444 -6.72 20.78 9.44
CA ASP A 444 -5.56 21.62 9.15
C ASP A 444 -4.25 20.96 9.61
N ARG A 445 -3.17 21.33 8.93
CA ARG A 445 -1.82 20.89 9.24
C ARG A 445 -0.91 22.08 9.44
N VAL A 446 -0.29 22.14 10.61
CA VAL A 446 0.77 23.08 10.93
C VAL A 446 2.10 22.33 10.94
N SER A 447 3.10 22.80 10.22
CA SER A 447 4.47 22.31 10.31
C SER A 447 5.47 23.43 10.51
N LEU A 448 6.55 23.09 11.20
CA LEU A 448 7.73 23.92 11.35
C LEU A 448 8.84 23.28 10.54
N ASP A 449 9.21 23.93 9.45
CA ASP A 449 10.18 23.44 8.47
C ASP A 449 11.48 24.24 8.59
N LEU A 450 12.57 23.70 8.03
CA LEU A 450 13.84 24.42 7.96
C LEU A 450 13.84 25.39 6.77
N ALA A 451 14.04 26.67 7.03
CA ALA A 451 14.17 27.73 6.03
C ALA A 451 15.57 27.74 5.38
N VAL A 452 16.05 26.57 4.96
CA VAL A 452 17.35 26.37 4.31
C VAL A 452 17.17 25.62 2.99
N PRO A 453 18.10 25.77 2.02
CA PRO A 453 18.07 24.96 0.81
C PRO A 453 18.02 23.47 1.16
N ALA A 454 17.22 22.70 0.41
CA ALA A 454 17.18 21.26 0.62
C ALA A 454 18.54 20.64 0.25
N ASN A 455 18.91 19.56 0.93
CA ASN A 455 20.03 18.74 0.48
C ASN A 455 19.75 18.25 -0.97
N PRO A 456 20.77 18.22 -1.85
CA PRO A 456 20.57 17.95 -3.27
C PRO A 456 19.84 16.62 -3.50
N ASN A 457 18.96 16.63 -4.51
CA ASN A 457 18.11 15.49 -4.87
C ASN A 457 17.23 14.99 -3.70
N ARG A 458 16.75 15.92 -2.84
CA ARG A 458 15.82 15.69 -1.73
C ARG A 458 14.88 16.87 -1.51
N GLY A 459 13.70 16.59 -0.96
CA GLY A 459 12.81 17.61 -0.40
C GLY A 459 13.17 17.98 1.04
N GLN A 460 12.70 19.15 1.47
CA GLN A 460 12.80 19.62 2.85
C GLN A 460 12.02 18.71 3.80
N ARG A 461 12.47 18.63 5.06
CA ARG A 461 11.83 17.83 6.12
C ARG A 461 11.42 18.72 7.28
N SER A 462 10.21 18.48 7.80
CA SER A 462 9.69 19.20 8.96
C SER A 462 10.42 18.80 10.25
N LEU A 463 10.74 19.81 11.07
CA LEU A 463 11.23 19.64 12.43
C LEU A 463 10.09 19.19 13.35
N ALA A 464 8.95 19.86 13.24
CA ALA A 464 7.71 19.53 13.93
C ALA A 464 6.55 19.57 12.94
N SER A 465 5.56 18.70 13.12
CA SER A 465 4.32 18.77 12.36
C SER A 465 3.17 18.29 13.22
N TYR A 466 2.08 19.05 13.20
CA TYR A 466 0.86 18.75 13.92
C TYR A 466 -0.31 18.85 12.96
N ARG A 467 -1.07 17.76 12.82
CA ARG A 467 -2.35 17.79 12.13
C ARG A 467 -3.43 17.84 13.19
N ILE A 468 -4.28 18.85 13.12
CA ILE A 468 -5.41 18.99 14.02
C ILE A 468 -6.40 17.89 13.65
N ARG A 469 -6.64 16.97 14.59
CA ARG A 469 -7.49 15.81 14.38
C ARG A 469 -8.45 15.67 15.55
N PRO A 470 -9.69 15.23 15.30
CA PRO A 470 -10.58 14.89 16.39
C PRO A 470 -9.97 13.77 17.25
N PRO A 471 -10.29 13.73 18.56
CA PRO A 471 -9.87 12.65 19.43
C PRO A 471 -10.33 11.29 18.94
N ARG A 472 -9.52 10.25 19.16
CA ARG A 472 -9.81 8.91 18.65
C ARG A 472 -10.67 8.09 19.61
N MET A 473 -11.88 7.77 19.16
CA MET A 473 -12.81 6.87 19.82
C MET A 473 -13.03 5.59 19.01
N PHE A 474 -13.13 4.46 19.69
CA PHE A 474 -13.44 3.17 19.08
C PHE A 474 -14.73 2.60 19.65
N LEU A 475 -15.67 2.28 18.74
CA LEU A 475 -16.88 1.53 19.06
C LEU A 475 -16.72 0.07 18.65
N SER A 476 -16.81 -0.83 19.61
CA SER A 476 -16.82 -2.28 19.36
C SER A 476 -18.10 -2.90 19.91
N SER A 477 -18.60 -3.92 19.21
CA SER A 477 -19.76 -4.71 19.62
C SER A 477 -19.33 -6.17 19.80
N HIS A 478 -19.58 -6.75 20.97
CA HIS A 478 -19.33 -8.17 21.24
C HIS A 478 -20.54 -8.79 21.94
N GLY A 479 -21.20 -9.74 21.28
CA GLY A 479 -22.51 -10.20 21.75
C GLY A 479 -23.53 -9.07 21.64
N GLU A 480 -24.30 -8.86 22.72
CA GLU A 480 -25.29 -7.80 22.86
C GLU A 480 -24.70 -6.52 23.49
N THR A 481 -23.40 -6.52 23.82
CA THR A 481 -22.75 -5.39 24.51
C THR A 481 -21.96 -4.52 23.52
N VAL A 482 -22.18 -3.21 23.59
CA VAL A 482 -21.36 -2.20 22.91
C VAL A 482 -20.40 -1.56 23.91
N THR A 483 -19.14 -1.43 23.51
CA THR A 483 -18.09 -0.75 24.27
C THR A 483 -17.59 0.45 23.48
N ALA A 484 -17.60 1.62 24.12
CA ALA A 484 -16.92 2.82 23.63
C ALA A 484 -15.59 2.95 24.37
N ARG A 485 -14.48 2.99 23.64
CA ARG A 485 -13.12 3.07 24.19
C ARG A 485 -12.37 4.28 23.64
N TYR A 486 -11.80 5.06 24.54
CA TYR A 486 -10.89 6.16 24.22
C TYR A 486 -9.51 5.61 23.89
N ARG A 487 -8.91 6.10 22.80
CA ARG A 487 -7.56 5.70 22.38
C ARG A 487 -6.80 6.87 21.79
N ASP A 488 -6.42 7.78 22.66
CA ASP A 488 -5.64 8.96 22.31
C ASP A 488 -4.48 9.13 23.29
N ASP A 489 -3.43 9.81 22.88
CA ASP A 489 -2.24 10.07 23.71
C ASP A 489 -2.45 11.20 24.73
N GLN A 490 -3.49 12.01 24.55
CA GLN A 490 -3.84 13.11 25.46
C GLN A 490 -4.94 12.70 26.44
N ASP A 491 -4.76 13.02 27.73
CA ASP A 491 -5.82 12.92 28.72
C ASP A 491 -6.86 14.04 28.51
N ARG A 492 -8.16 13.71 28.58
CA ARG A 492 -9.26 14.66 28.35
C ARG A 492 -10.34 14.58 29.41
N ASP A 493 -11.10 15.65 29.61
CA ASP A 493 -12.21 15.62 30.56
C ASP A 493 -13.37 14.80 29.99
N ALA A 494 -13.95 13.94 30.83
CA ALA A 494 -14.97 12.99 30.38
C ALA A 494 -16.29 13.67 29.94
N ASP A 495 -16.53 14.92 30.35
CA ASP A 495 -17.69 15.73 29.95
C ASP A 495 -17.50 16.45 28.60
N GLU A 496 -16.30 16.40 28.00
CA GLU A 496 -16.08 16.76 26.60
C GLU A 496 -16.75 15.76 25.65
N PHE A 497 -17.18 14.58 26.11
CA PHE A 497 -17.74 13.54 25.25
C PHE A 497 -19.18 13.21 25.62
N ARG A 498 -20.01 13.00 24.60
CA ARG A 498 -21.40 12.54 24.75
C ARG A 498 -21.64 11.32 23.87
N VAL A 499 -22.16 10.25 24.48
CA VAL A 499 -22.57 9.05 23.76
C VAL A 499 -24.07 9.09 23.53
N LEU A 500 -24.48 8.98 22.27
CA LEU A 500 -25.87 8.92 21.82
C LEU A 500 -26.19 7.50 21.31
N ALA A 501 -27.42 7.08 21.53
CA ALA A 501 -28.05 5.90 20.95
C ALA A 501 -29.36 6.35 20.30
N ASP A 502 -29.46 6.24 18.98
CA ASP A 502 -30.57 6.76 18.16
C ASP A 502 -30.89 8.23 18.48
N ASP A 503 -29.85 9.08 18.46
CA ASP A 503 -29.89 10.53 18.78
C ASP A 503 -30.31 10.87 20.23
N GLU A 504 -30.53 9.89 21.10
CA GLU A 504 -30.83 10.09 22.51
C GLU A 504 -29.60 9.77 23.39
N PRO A 505 -29.32 10.52 24.47
CA PRO A 505 -28.21 10.20 25.36
C PRO A 505 -28.27 8.76 25.88
N ALA A 506 -27.20 8.01 25.66
CA ALA A 506 -27.08 6.62 26.10
C ALA A 506 -27.18 6.52 27.64
N ALA A 507 -27.60 5.36 28.13
CA ALA A 507 -27.82 5.13 29.56
C ALA A 507 -26.55 5.25 30.42
N THR A 508 -25.39 4.99 29.82
CA THR A 508 -24.06 5.15 30.43
C THR A 508 -23.29 6.20 29.63
N GLN A 509 -22.74 7.20 30.33
CA GLN A 509 -21.82 8.20 29.77
C GLN A 509 -20.42 8.03 30.37
N PHE A 510 -19.39 8.61 29.74
CA PHE A 510 -18.02 8.58 30.28
C PHE A 510 -17.95 9.22 31.67
N THR A 511 -18.69 10.31 31.88
CA THR A 511 -18.81 11.03 33.16
C THR A 511 -19.37 10.19 34.32
N ASP A 512 -20.04 9.07 34.02
CA ASP A 512 -20.55 8.17 35.07
C ASP A 512 -19.44 7.26 35.65
N VAL A 513 -18.35 7.06 34.90
CA VAL A 513 -17.26 6.13 35.23
C VAL A 513 -16.01 6.87 35.69
N THR A 514 -15.62 7.93 34.96
CA THR A 514 -14.42 8.72 35.25
C THR A 514 -14.67 10.21 35.02
N GLU A 515 -13.87 11.06 35.68
CA GLU A 515 -13.85 12.51 35.43
C GLU A 515 -12.86 12.85 34.29
N THR A 516 -11.85 12.01 34.07
CA THR A 516 -10.80 12.20 33.05
C THR A 516 -10.59 10.88 32.29
N LEU A 517 -10.54 10.96 30.95
CA LEU A 517 -10.29 9.85 30.04
C LEU A 517 -8.80 9.80 29.69
N SER A 518 -8.18 8.65 29.97
CA SER A 518 -6.83 8.30 29.55
C SER A 518 -6.87 7.16 28.52
N ASP A 519 -5.77 6.97 27.78
CA ASP A 519 -5.67 5.90 26.77
C ASP A 519 -6.15 4.54 27.31
N GLY A 520 -7.09 3.92 26.59
CA GLY A 520 -7.67 2.62 26.91
C GLY A 520 -8.88 2.65 27.83
N ASP A 521 -9.24 3.79 28.42
CA ASP A 521 -10.47 3.94 29.20
C ASP A 521 -11.70 3.65 28.34
N ALA A 522 -12.68 2.96 28.93
CA ALA A 522 -13.84 2.49 28.20
C ALA A 522 -15.09 2.45 29.08
N ILE A 523 -16.25 2.61 28.43
CA ILE A 523 -17.56 2.37 29.02
C ILE A 523 -18.29 1.29 28.24
N GLU A 524 -19.05 0.49 28.97
CA GLU A 524 -19.99 -0.47 28.40
C GLU A 524 -21.39 0.17 28.37
N LEU A 525 -21.99 0.23 27.19
CA LEU A 525 -23.32 0.82 26.98
C LEU A 525 -24.45 -0.14 27.39
N GLY A 526 -24.10 -1.38 27.76
CA GLY A 526 -25.04 -2.43 28.14
C GLY A 526 -25.60 -3.19 26.94
N GLU A 527 -26.73 -3.87 27.15
CA GLU A 527 -27.50 -4.55 26.11
C GLU A 527 -28.13 -3.49 25.20
N VAL A 528 -27.64 -3.39 23.97
CA VAL A 528 -28.17 -2.48 22.94
C VAL A 528 -28.80 -3.32 21.85
N ASP A 529 -30.02 -2.96 21.45
CA ASP A 529 -30.73 -3.65 20.36
C ASP A 529 -29.94 -3.49 19.04
N HIS A 530 -29.98 -4.52 18.19
CA HIS A 530 -29.42 -4.39 16.84
C HIS A 530 -30.27 -3.39 16.03
N GLY A 531 -29.63 -2.68 15.10
CA GLY A 531 -30.25 -1.55 14.40
C GLY A 531 -30.13 -0.21 15.13
N THR A 532 -29.70 -0.16 16.40
CA THR A 532 -29.45 1.12 17.06
C THR A 532 -28.20 1.80 16.48
N HIS A 533 -28.31 3.09 16.17
CA HIS A 533 -27.19 3.94 15.77
C HIS A 533 -26.51 4.53 17.01
N ILE A 534 -25.27 4.10 17.29
CA ILE A 534 -24.44 4.65 18.37
C ILE A 534 -23.51 5.70 17.80
N VAL A 535 -23.54 6.90 18.40
CA VAL A 535 -22.67 8.03 18.05
C VAL A 535 -21.94 8.49 19.29
N VAL A 536 -20.65 8.77 19.17
CA VAL A 536 -19.87 9.50 20.17
C VAL A 536 -19.56 10.86 19.59
N GLU A 537 -20.10 11.90 20.22
CA GLU A 537 -19.79 13.27 19.90
C GLU A 537 -18.74 13.81 20.87
N TRP A 538 -17.92 14.69 20.35
CA TRP A 538 -16.98 15.50 21.11
C TRP A 538 -17.45 16.96 21.09
N LEU A 539 -17.57 17.54 22.28
CA LEU A 539 -18.29 18.77 22.59
C LEU A 539 -17.39 19.98 22.84
N GLU A 540 -16.07 19.79 22.85
CA GLU A 540 -15.09 20.87 22.97
C GLU A 540 -15.18 21.87 21.80
N PRO A 541 -15.24 21.44 20.51
CA PRO A 541 -15.44 22.40 19.43
C PRO A 541 -16.80 23.12 19.52
N ASP A 542 -16.86 24.36 19.01
CA ASP A 542 -18.08 25.19 18.98
C ASP A 542 -19.29 24.47 18.35
N GLU A 543 -19.02 23.63 17.34
CA GLU A 543 -19.96 22.69 16.74
C GLU A 543 -19.53 21.25 17.12
N PRO A 544 -20.37 20.47 17.83
CA PRO A 544 -20.02 19.11 18.22
C PRO A 544 -19.60 18.26 17.04
N ALA A 545 -18.45 17.63 17.14
CA ALA A 545 -17.90 16.77 16.11
C ALA A 545 -18.19 15.29 16.42
N VAL A 546 -18.63 14.52 15.43
CA VAL A 546 -18.75 13.07 15.56
C VAL A 546 -17.36 12.44 15.49
N VAL A 547 -16.96 11.77 16.58
CA VAL A 547 -15.62 11.16 16.69
C VAL A 547 -15.64 9.63 16.55
N ALA A 548 -16.82 9.03 16.71
CA ALA A 548 -17.06 7.63 16.36
C ALA A 548 -18.56 7.41 16.11
N GLU A 549 -18.88 6.61 15.11
CA GLU A 549 -20.26 6.18 14.82
C GLU A 549 -20.30 4.70 14.48
N ARG A 550 -21.40 4.04 14.83
CA ARG A 550 -21.61 2.61 14.54
C ARG A 550 -23.08 2.23 14.66
N VAL A 551 -23.59 1.57 13.63
CA VAL A 551 -24.85 0.80 13.73
C VAL A 551 -24.58 -0.56 14.39
N VAL A 552 -25.32 -0.89 15.44
CA VAL A 552 -25.22 -2.19 16.12
C VAL A 552 -25.76 -3.29 15.21
N ARG A 553 -24.90 -4.25 14.85
CA ARG A 553 -25.24 -5.34 13.93
C ARG A 553 -25.86 -6.51 14.68
N PRO A 554 -26.78 -7.27 14.07
CA PRO A 554 -27.26 -8.52 14.66
C PRO A 554 -26.10 -9.51 14.77
N ASN A 555 -25.96 -10.13 15.95
CA ASN A 555 -25.01 -11.22 16.15
C ASN A 555 -25.72 -12.55 15.86
N ALA A 556 -25.69 -12.97 14.59
CA ALA A 556 -26.23 -14.24 14.14
C ALA A 556 -25.16 -15.03 13.38
N ARG A 557 -25.12 -16.34 13.64
CA ARG A 557 -24.34 -17.31 12.90
C ARG A 557 -25.29 -18.07 11.98
N VAL A 558 -25.09 -17.88 10.69
CA VAL A 558 -25.86 -18.55 9.65
C VAL A 558 -24.91 -19.39 8.81
N ASP A 559 -25.23 -20.68 8.67
CA ASP A 559 -24.48 -21.59 7.82
C ASP A 559 -25.22 -21.72 6.47
N LEU A 560 -24.49 -21.60 5.36
CA LEU A 560 -25.04 -21.72 4.02
C LEU A 560 -24.39 -22.91 3.30
N THR A 561 -25.19 -23.92 2.96
CA THR A 561 -24.72 -25.18 2.34
C THR A 561 -25.36 -25.37 0.97
N TYR A 562 -24.54 -25.61 -0.05
CA TYR A 562 -25.01 -25.93 -1.40
C TYR A 562 -25.15 -27.44 -1.60
N ASP A 563 -26.30 -27.90 -2.10
CA ASP A 563 -26.57 -29.26 -2.55
C ASP A 563 -26.60 -29.30 -4.08
N ASP A 564 -25.58 -29.89 -4.68
CA ASP A 564 -25.46 -30.05 -6.13
C ASP A 564 -26.47 -31.03 -6.74
N GLY A 565 -26.91 -32.04 -5.97
CA GLY A 565 -27.87 -33.03 -6.46
C GLY A 565 -29.23 -32.40 -6.75
N ASP A 566 -29.65 -31.47 -5.89
CA ASP A 566 -30.91 -30.73 -6.02
C ASP A 566 -30.73 -29.32 -6.63
N GLY A 567 -29.51 -28.78 -6.71
CA GLY A 567 -29.23 -27.44 -7.23
C GLY A 567 -29.75 -26.33 -6.30
N THR A 568 -29.61 -26.53 -5.00
CA THR A 568 -30.18 -25.64 -3.98
C THR A 568 -29.19 -25.23 -2.92
N VAL A 569 -29.31 -24.02 -2.38
CA VAL A 569 -28.62 -23.59 -1.15
C VAL A 569 -29.61 -23.65 0.01
N THR A 570 -29.20 -24.28 1.11
CA THR A 570 -29.92 -24.21 2.38
C THR A 570 -29.20 -23.24 3.31
N ILE A 571 -29.96 -22.30 3.86
CA ILE A 571 -29.53 -21.26 4.78
C ILE A 571 -30.10 -21.61 6.16
N ASP A 572 -29.24 -22.01 7.09
CA ASP A 572 -29.62 -22.44 8.43
C ASP A 572 -29.19 -21.38 9.47
N HIS A 573 -30.13 -20.88 10.27
CA HIS A 573 -29.79 -20.08 11.45
C HIS A 573 -29.32 -21.00 12.56
N VAL A 574 -28.02 -20.98 12.88
CA VAL A 574 -27.41 -21.94 13.81
C VAL A 574 -27.40 -21.40 15.23
N GLU A 575 -26.95 -20.15 15.40
CA GLU A 575 -26.69 -19.53 16.70
C GLU A 575 -26.93 -18.02 16.65
N GLY A 576 -27.24 -17.39 17.78
CA GLY A 576 -27.31 -15.94 17.91
C GLY A 576 -28.72 -15.37 18.11
N VAL A 577 -28.87 -14.07 17.86
CA VAL A 577 -30.14 -13.35 18.07
C VAL A 577 -31.15 -13.66 16.97
N ALA A 578 -32.43 -13.59 17.32
CA ALA A 578 -33.53 -13.63 16.36
C ALA A 578 -33.62 -12.28 15.64
N ILE A 579 -33.80 -12.29 14.33
CA ILE A 579 -33.82 -11.11 13.46
C ILE A 579 -35.18 -11.04 12.77
N ASP A 580 -35.78 -9.86 12.66
CA ASP A 580 -37.02 -9.72 11.90
C ASP A 580 -36.77 -10.10 10.43
N ALA A 581 -37.59 -11.03 9.90
CA ALA A 581 -37.31 -11.61 8.60
C ALA A 581 -37.50 -10.59 7.45
N ASP A 582 -38.29 -9.53 7.68
CA ASP A 582 -38.44 -8.39 6.78
C ASP A 582 -37.17 -7.52 6.67
N GLU A 583 -36.24 -7.62 7.62
CA GLU A 583 -34.92 -6.95 7.58
C GLU A 583 -33.83 -7.82 6.94
N LEU A 584 -34.19 -9.03 6.50
CA LEU A 584 -33.29 -9.98 5.88
C LEU A 584 -33.58 -10.09 4.39
N LYS A 585 -32.52 -10.02 3.59
CA LYS A 585 -32.60 -10.18 2.15
C LYS A 585 -31.57 -11.19 1.67
N LEU A 586 -32.07 -12.22 1.01
CA LEU A 586 -31.30 -13.27 0.39
C LEU A 586 -31.08 -12.93 -1.08
N ARG A 587 -29.82 -12.91 -1.52
CA ARG A 587 -29.41 -12.53 -2.88
C ARG A 587 -28.53 -13.60 -3.51
N ALA A 588 -28.56 -13.65 -4.84
CA ALA A 588 -27.65 -14.41 -5.69
C ALA A 588 -26.92 -13.40 -6.60
N GLY A 589 -25.64 -13.15 -6.32
CA GLY A 589 -24.97 -11.94 -6.82
C GLY A 589 -25.68 -10.69 -6.31
N ASP A 590 -26.00 -9.75 -7.21
CA ASP A 590 -26.77 -8.54 -6.88
C ASP A 590 -28.29 -8.75 -6.86
N ASP A 591 -28.77 -9.86 -7.42
CA ASP A 591 -30.20 -10.08 -7.62
C ASP A 591 -30.88 -10.69 -6.38
N PRO A 592 -32.03 -10.17 -5.95
CA PRO A 592 -32.82 -10.77 -4.88
C PRO A 592 -33.38 -12.13 -5.33
N MET A 593 -33.24 -13.14 -4.47
CA MET A 593 -33.77 -14.47 -4.76
C MET A 593 -35.29 -14.51 -4.69
N ALA A 594 -35.91 -15.46 -5.39
CA ALA A 594 -37.36 -15.58 -5.48
C ALA A 594 -38.03 -16.00 -4.15
N VAL A 595 -37.28 -16.62 -3.26
CA VAL A 595 -37.72 -17.02 -1.91
C VAL A 595 -36.87 -16.24 -0.92
N GLN A 596 -37.53 -15.53 -0.01
CA GLN A 596 -36.92 -14.73 1.04
C GLN A 596 -37.26 -15.32 2.42
N PRO A 597 -36.45 -15.07 3.47
CA PRO A 597 -36.81 -15.46 4.83
C PRO A 597 -38.20 -14.98 5.26
N ALA A 598 -38.58 -13.75 4.86
CA ALA A 598 -39.88 -13.14 5.13
C ALA A 598 -41.09 -13.88 4.50
N ASP A 599 -40.86 -14.75 3.50
CA ASP A 599 -41.94 -15.52 2.90
C ASP A 599 -42.42 -16.68 3.80
N GLU A 600 -41.54 -17.19 4.67
CA GLU A 600 -41.81 -18.32 5.55
C GLU A 600 -41.91 -17.93 7.03
N TYR A 601 -41.13 -16.94 7.45
CA TYR A 601 -40.97 -16.54 8.84
C TYR A 601 -41.30 -15.07 9.04
N ASP A 602 -41.90 -14.74 10.19
CA ASP A 602 -42.01 -13.33 10.63
C ASP A 602 -40.69 -12.87 11.28
N THR A 603 -39.99 -13.79 11.96
CA THR A 603 -38.68 -13.59 12.60
C THR A 603 -37.84 -14.83 12.32
N PHE A 604 -36.58 -14.66 11.92
CA PHE A 604 -35.62 -15.72 11.65
C PHE A 604 -34.79 -16.00 12.90
N GLU A 605 -35.01 -17.15 13.53
CA GLU A 605 -34.41 -17.54 14.83
C GLU A 605 -33.59 -18.85 14.75
N PRO A 606 -32.71 -19.15 15.73
CA PRO A 606 -31.91 -20.37 15.71
C PRO A 606 -32.73 -21.65 15.55
N GLY A 607 -32.44 -22.41 14.51
CA GLY A 607 -33.15 -23.62 14.10
C GLY A 607 -34.10 -23.42 12.91
N ASP A 608 -34.32 -22.18 12.46
CA ASP A 608 -35.01 -21.89 11.21
C ASP A 608 -34.10 -22.12 10.01
N SER A 609 -34.70 -22.54 8.89
CA SER A 609 -33.96 -22.76 7.66
C SER A 609 -34.79 -22.45 6.43
N VAL A 610 -34.12 -21.94 5.39
CA VAL A 610 -34.71 -21.62 4.10
C VAL A 610 -33.90 -22.29 3.01
N THR A 611 -34.55 -22.98 2.08
CA THR A 611 -33.90 -23.60 0.93
C THR A 611 -34.31 -22.89 -0.35
N VAL A 612 -33.33 -22.51 -1.17
CA VAL A 612 -33.51 -21.75 -2.41
C VAL A 612 -32.78 -22.40 -3.57
N GLU A 613 -33.33 -22.30 -4.78
CA GLU A 613 -32.65 -22.75 -6.00
C GLU A 613 -31.51 -21.78 -6.34
N SER A 614 -30.32 -22.31 -6.67
CA SER A 614 -29.16 -21.52 -7.06
C SER A 614 -28.37 -22.26 -8.12
N GLU A 615 -27.88 -21.52 -9.12
CA GLU A 615 -26.93 -22.07 -10.09
C GLU A 615 -25.54 -22.21 -9.45
N PRO A 616 -24.71 -23.16 -9.93
CA PRO A 616 -23.31 -23.25 -9.52
C PRO A 616 -22.54 -21.96 -9.77
N PHE A 617 -21.53 -21.69 -8.94
CA PHE A 617 -20.61 -20.54 -8.99
C PHE A 617 -21.23 -19.17 -8.71
N VAL A 618 -22.55 -19.10 -8.52
CA VAL A 618 -23.22 -17.89 -8.02
C VAL A 618 -22.95 -17.73 -6.52
N GLN A 619 -22.70 -16.49 -6.09
CA GLN A 619 -22.54 -16.18 -4.68
C GLN A 619 -23.94 -15.99 -4.08
N VAL A 620 -24.29 -16.82 -3.10
CA VAL A 620 -25.51 -16.65 -2.32
C VAL A 620 -25.15 -15.99 -1.00
N GLU A 621 -25.84 -14.88 -0.69
CA GLU A 621 -25.56 -14.07 0.48
C GLU A 621 -26.86 -13.68 1.19
N LEU A 622 -26.85 -13.86 2.51
CA LEU A 622 -27.89 -13.35 3.41
C LEU A 622 -27.41 -12.01 3.97
N VAL A 623 -28.13 -10.95 3.61
CA VAL A 623 -27.86 -9.58 3.99
C VAL A 623 -28.90 -9.12 5.02
N TRP A 624 -28.47 -8.42 6.05
CA TRP A 624 -29.33 -7.63 6.91
C TRP A 624 -29.37 -6.18 6.40
N GLU A 625 -30.58 -5.70 6.11
CA GLU A 625 -30.89 -4.32 5.74
C GLU A 625 -31.17 -3.54 7.03
N GLY A 626 -30.15 -2.83 7.50
CA GLY A 626 -30.20 -1.99 8.70
C GLY A 626 -30.83 -0.62 8.46
N PRO A 627 -30.82 0.26 9.48
CA PRO A 627 -31.26 1.65 9.33
C PRO A 627 -30.39 2.41 8.31
N GLU A 628 -30.93 3.54 7.82
CA GLU A 628 -30.21 4.49 6.95
C GLU A 628 -29.63 3.84 5.68
N GLU A 629 -30.33 2.85 5.12
CA GLU A 629 -29.93 2.12 3.91
C GLU A 629 -28.57 1.39 4.06
N THR A 630 -28.18 1.05 5.29
CA THR A 630 -26.97 0.29 5.56
C THR A 630 -27.20 -1.20 5.35
N GLU A 631 -26.31 -1.87 4.63
CA GLU A 631 -26.40 -3.32 4.37
C GLU A 631 -25.22 -4.08 4.98
N TYR A 632 -25.49 -5.21 5.62
CA TYR A 632 -24.44 -6.07 6.19
C TYR A 632 -24.66 -7.54 5.89
N SER A 633 -23.65 -8.19 5.34
CA SER A 633 -23.61 -9.63 5.16
C SER A 633 -23.57 -10.36 6.52
N ILE A 634 -24.56 -11.23 6.76
CA ILE A 634 -24.59 -12.15 7.92
C ILE A 634 -23.92 -13.48 7.56
N GLY A 635 -24.14 -13.94 6.34
CA GLY A 635 -23.61 -15.22 5.87
C GLY A 635 -23.56 -15.25 4.35
N ARG A 636 -22.52 -15.89 3.82
CA ARG A 636 -22.33 -16.04 2.38
C ARG A 636 -21.71 -17.38 2.04
N THR A 637 -22.05 -17.89 0.87
CA THR A 637 -21.39 -19.04 0.27
C THR A 637 -21.33 -18.84 -1.24
N THR A 638 -20.35 -19.47 -1.89
CA THR A 638 -20.33 -19.59 -3.34
C THR A 638 -20.77 -20.99 -3.67
N ALA A 639 -21.85 -21.12 -4.44
CA ALA A 639 -22.35 -22.42 -4.87
C ALA A 639 -21.25 -23.17 -5.63
N GLY A 640 -21.07 -24.45 -5.33
CA GLY A 640 -20.25 -25.34 -6.15
C GLY A 640 -18.74 -25.28 -5.96
N ARG A 641 -18.24 -24.90 -4.78
CA ARG A 641 -16.80 -24.96 -4.45
C ARG A 641 -16.16 -26.33 -4.68
N ASP A 642 -16.93 -27.40 -4.48
CA ASP A 642 -16.48 -28.79 -4.56
C ASP A 642 -16.83 -29.45 -5.92
N LEU A 643 -17.20 -28.65 -6.94
CA LEU A 643 -17.59 -29.15 -8.28
C LEU A 643 -16.46 -29.09 -9.31
N LEU A 644 -15.24 -28.84 -8.85
CA LEU A 644 -14.05 -28.81 -9.68
C LEU A 644 -13.07 -29.82 -9.12
N ASP A 645 -12.46 -30.57 -10.03
CA ASP A 645 -11.37 -31.49 -9.75
C ASP A 645 -10.19 -31.21 -10.69
N ALA A 646 -9.01 -31.72 -10.34
CA ALA A 646 -7.79 -31.48 -11.10
C ALA A 646 -6.89 -32.71 -11.18
N GLU A 647 -6.51 -33.12 -12.38
CA GLU A 647 -5.55 -34.21 -12.58
C GLU A 647 -4.25 -33.66 -13.17
N TYR A 648 -3.10 -34.10 -12.64
CA TYR A 648 -1.78 -33.71 -13.17
C TYR A 648 -1.11 -34.89 -13.88
N ASP A 649 -0.93 -34.76 -15.20
CA ASP A 649 -0.09 -35.66 -15.98
C ASP A 649 1.37 -35.20 -15.91
N HIS A 650 2.18 -35.92 -15.13
CA HIS A 650 3.61 -35.62 -14.99
C HIS A 650 4.43 -35.88 -16.27
N ASP A 651 4.07 -36.88 -17.08
CA ASP A 651 4.80 -37.21 -18.30
C ASP A 651 4.61 -36.11 -19.37
N ALA A 652 3.41 -35.53 -19.42
CA ALA A 652 3.06 -34.42 -20.31
C ALA A 652 3.36 -33.03 -19.70
N ARG A 653 3.45 -32.93 -18.36
CA ARG A 653 3.47 -31.67 -17.59
C ARG A 653 2.22 -30.84 -17.86
N GLU A 654 1.07 -31.51 -17.81
CA GLU A 654 -0.24 -30.93 -18.09
C GLU A 654 -1.14 -31.08 -16.86
N VAL A 655 -1.96 -30.07 -16.57
CA VAL A 655 -3.05 -30.17 -15.60
C VAL A 655 -4.38 -30.13 -16.32
N GLU A 656 -5.20 -31.16 -16.14
CA GLU A 656 -6.59 -31.19 -16.60
C GLU A 656 -7.50 -30.73 -15.45
N LEU A 657 -8.19 -29.60 -15.62
CA LEU A 657 -9.23 -29.12 -14.71
C LEU A 657 -10.59 -29.60 -15.22
N VAL A 658 -11.33 -30.34 -14.40
CA VAL A 658 -12.59 -31.00 -14.77
C VAL A 658 -13.75 -30.48 -13.93
N TYR A 659 -14.87 -30.18 -14.56
CA TYR A 659 -16.13 -29.91 -13.88
C TYR A 659 -16.85 -31.22 -13.53
N THR A 660 -17.12 -31.45 -12.25
CA THR A 660 -17.71 -32.69 -11.70
C THR A 660 -19.14 -32.49 -11.16
N GLY A 661 -19.72 -31.30 -11.37
CA GLY A 661 -21.05 -30.98 -10.88
C GLY A 661 -22.19 -31.61 -11.68
N SER A 662 -23.26 -31.99 -10.97
CA SER A 662 -24.47 -32.58 -11.51
C SER A 662 -25.38 -31.54 -12.18
N GLN A 663 -25.32 -30.28 -11.74
CA GLN A 663 -26.03 -29.16 -12.37
C GLN A 663 -25.23 -28.57 -13.53
N PRO A 664 -25.89 -28.03 -14.57
CA PRO A 664 -25.21 -27.20 -15.56
C PRO A 664 -24.72 -25.90 -14.91
N ALA A 665 -23.55 -25.41 -15.32
CA ALA A 665 -22.97 -24.16 -14.82
C ALA A 665 -22.58 -23.22 -15.96
N ASP A 666 -22.62 -21.92 -15.70
CA ASP A 666 -22.14 -20.90 -16.63
C ASP A 666 -20.61 -20.73 -16.46
N PRO A 667 -19.80 -21.03 -17.50
CA PRO A 667 -18.35 -20.89 -17.43
C PRO A 667 -17.85 -19.44 -17.40
N SER A 668 -18.67 -18.44 -17.74
CA SER A 668 -18.30 -17.02 -17.69
C SER A 668 -17.95 -16.55 -16.27
N PHE A 669 -18.48 -17.23 -15.25
CA PHE A 669 -18.13 -16.96 -13.87
C PHE A 669 -16.72 -17.46 -13.49
N LEU A 670 -16.03 -18.25 -14.32
CA LEU A 670 -14.76 -18.87 -13.95
C LEU A 670 -13.56 -18.26 -14.70
N SER A 671 -12.59 -17.77 -13.92
CA SER A 671 -11.27 -17.40 -14.42
C SER A 671 -10.20 -18.33 -13.84
N VAL A 672 -9.18 -18.66 -14.63
CA VAL A 672 -8.07 -19.52 -14.18
C VAL A 672 -6.78 -18.69 -14.15
N THR A 673 -6.07 -18.73 -13.03
CA THR A 673 -4.76 -18.10 -12.87
C THR A 673 -3.70 -19.17 -12.64
N HIS A 674 -2.66 -19.15 -13.47
CA HIS A 674 -1.47 -20.00 -13.35
C HIS A 674 -0.29 -19.11 -12.95
N ARG A 675 0.26 -19.33 -11.75
CA ARG A 675 1.42 -18.57 -11.26
C ARG A 675 2.70 -19.40 -11.43
N GLN A 676 3.57 -18.95 -12.31
CA GLN A 676 4.96 -19.40 -12.44
C GLN A 676 5.89 -18.45 -11.67
N ASP A 677 7.11 -18.87 -11.31
CA ASP A 677 8.16 -17.95 -10.82
C ASP A 677 8.56 -16.96 -11.94
N GLY A 678 7.85 -15.84 -12.04
CA GLY A 678 7.98 -14.84 -13.11
C GLY A 678 6.76 -13.90 -13.22
N PRO A 679 6.71 -12.98 -14.21
CA PRO A 679 5.52 -12.18 -14.48
C PRO A 679 4.31 -13.09 -14.71
N THR A 680 3.15 -12.67 -14.22
CA THR A 680 1.92 -13.47 -14.23
C THR A 680 1.27 -13.42 -15.61
N ASP A 681 1.32 -14.52 -16.37
CA ASP A 681 0.47 -14.70 -17.55
C ASP A 681 -0.95 -15.06 -17.06
N ALA A 682 -1.83 -14.07 -16.96
CA ALA A 682 -3.24 -14.29 -16.64
C ALA A 682 -3.98 -14.73 -17.91
N ASP A 683 -4.13 -16.04 -18.12
CA ASP A 683 -5.03 -16.57 -19.16
C ASP A 683 -6.49 -16.55 -18.69
N ALA A 684 -7.10 -15.37 -18.70
CA ALA A 684 -8.51 -15.18 -18.38
C ALA A 684 -9.42 -16.01 -19.33
N ASN A 685 -10.48 -16.60 -18.76
CA ASN A 685 -11.65 -17.16 -19.47
C ASN A 685 -11.46 -18.47 -20.25
N ARG A 686 -10.52 -19.35 -19.87
CA ARG A 686 -10.31 -20.65 -20.57
C ARG A 686 -11.56 -21.55 -20.64
N PHE A 687 -12.39 -21.59 -19.60
CA PHE A 687 -13.63 -22.39 -19.60
C PHE A 687 -14.67 -21.83 -20.57
N GLU A 688 -14.85 -20.51 -20.59
CA GLU A 688 -15.79 -19.81 -21.49
C GLU A 688 -15.38 -19.97 -22.97
N GLN A 689 -14.08 -19.94 -23.26
CA GLN A 689 -13.57 -20.18 -24.60
C GLN A 689 -13.85 -21.61 -25.09
N ALA A 690 -13.90 -22.59 -24.19
CA ALA A 690 -14.07 -24.00 -24.52
C ALA A 690 -15.55 -24.42 -24.56
N TYR A 691 -16.40 -23.86 -23.68
CA TYR A 691 -17.78 -24.29 -23.48
C TYR A 691 -18.72 -23.08 -23.31
N GLU A 692 -19.93 -23.19 -23.86
CA GLU A 692 -21.03 -22.23 -23.59
C GLU A 692 -21.78 -22.56 -22.28
N THR A 693 -21.64 -23.78 -21.78
CA THR A 693 -22.25 -24.29 -20.53
C THR A 693 -21.43 -25.49 -20.08
N LEU A 694 -21.06 -25.54 -18.80
CA LEU A 694 -20.34 -26.67 -18.22
C LEU A 694 -21.31 -27.76 -17.76
N THR A 695 -20.96 -28.99 -18.06
CA THR A 695 -21.66 -30.22 -17.68
C THR A 695 -20.67 -31.25 -17.17
N ASP A 696 -21.12 -32.20 -16.34
CA ASP A 696 -20.29 -33.25 -15.75
C ASP A 696 -19.31 -33.87 -16.77
N GLY A 697 -18.01 -33.77 -16.45
CA GLY A 697 -16.89 -34.25 -17.25
C GLY A 697 -16.32 -33.26 -18.26
N ASP A 698 -16.87 -32.04 -18.38
CA ASP A 698 -16.27 -30.99 -19.21
C ASP A 698 -14.95 -30.51 -18.59
N SER A 699 -13.89 -30.47 -19.39
CA SER A 699 -12.53 -30.18 -18.91
C SER A 699 -11.75 -29.23 -19.81
N ILE A 700 -10.77 -28.57 -19.22
CA ILE A 700 -9.74 -27.78 -19.91
C ILE A 700 -8.36 -28.28 -19.49
N VAL A 701 -7.38 -28.13 -20.38
CA VAL A 701 -5.99 -28.55 -20.14
C VAL A 701 -5.08 -27.32 -20.06
N LEU A 702 -4.25 -27.28 -19.02
CA LEU A 702 -3.16 -26.33 -18.84
C LEU A 702 -1.85 -27.05 -19.17
N GLU A 703 -1.10 -26.52 -20.14
CA GLU A 703 0.20 -27.06 -20.57
C GLU A 703 1.35 -26.39 -19.79
N ASP A 704 2.54 -27.02 -19.82
CA ASP A 704 3.78 -26.50 -19.22
C ASP A 704 3.71 -26.20 -17.71
N VAL A 705 2.95 -27.01 -16.95
CA VAL A 705 2.79 -26.84 -15.50
C VAL A 705 3.93 -27.53 -14.75
N ALA A 706 4.70 -26.76 -13.97
CA ALA A 706 5.71 -27.30 -13.08
C ALA A 706 5.09 -27.83 -11.77
N ILE A 707 5.79 -28.74 -11.09
CA ILE A 707 5.26 -29.41 -9.89
C ILE A 707 4.97 -28.46 -8.72
N GLU A 708 5.69 -27.34 -8.64
CA GLU A 708 5.54 -26.32 -7.61
C GLU A 708 4.58 -25.19 -8.00
N ASP A 709 4.06 -25.20 -9.23
CA ASP A 709 3.16 -24.16 -9.71
C ASP A 709 1.84 -24.18 -8.96
N ARG A 710 1.25 -22.99 -8.80
CA ARG A 710 -0.07 -22.83 -8.19
C ARG A 710 -1.10 -22.43 -9.24
N ILE A 711 -2.12 -23.26 -9.36
CA ILE A 711 -3.30 -23.01 -10.19
C ILE A 711 -4.43 -22.57 -9.25
N THR A 712 -5.05 -21.44 -9.57
CA THR A 712 -6.19 -20.92 -8.82
C THR A 712 -7.34 -20.67 -9.78
N VAL A 713 -8.47 -21.31 -9.54
CA VAL A 713 -9.73 -20.98 -10.22
C VAL A 713 -10.44 -19.94 -9.38
N MET A 714 -10.76 -18.80 -9.98
CA MET A 714 -11.48 -17.70 -9.36
C MET A 714 -12.89 -17.64 -9.90
N VAL A 715 -13.86 -17.37 -9.03
CA VAL A 715 -15.15 -16.84 -9.45
C VAL A 715 -15.00 -15.35 -9.72
N VAL A 716 -15.40 -14.93 -10.92
CA VAL A 716 -15.52 -13.54 -11.33
C VAL A 716 -17.00 -13.23 -11.41
N GLN A 717 -17.45 -12.23 -10.64
CA GLN A 717 -18.79 -11.68 -10.76
C GLN A 717 -18.69 -10.19 -11.05
N GLU A 718 -19.29 -9.78 -12.14
CA GLU A 718 -19.37 -8.38 -12.56
C GLU A 718 -20.80 -7.92 -12.32
N GLY A 719 -20.96 -7.00 -11.37
CA GLY A 719 -22.18 -6.24 -11.14
C GLY A 719 -22.13 -4.89 -11.83
N GLU A 720 -23.24 -4.14 -11.81
CA GLU A 720 -23.35 -2.85 -12.50
C GLU A 720 -22.28 -1.83 -12.08
N ASN A 721 -21.70 -1.96 -10.87
CA ASN A 721 -20.68 -1.05 -10.33
C ASN A 721 -19.52 -1.74 -9.60
N HIS A 722 -19.34 -3.06 -9.75
CA HIS A 722 -18.21 -3.76 -9.10
C HIS A 722 -17.83 -5.07 -9.81
N SER A 723 -16.53 -5.37 -9.89
CA SER A 723 -16.05 -6.71 -10.24
C SER A 723 -15.51 -7.39 -8.97
N SER A 724 -16.12 -8.49 -8.55
CA SER A 724 -15.58 -9.32 -7.46
C SER A 724 -14.86 -10.53 -8.03
N ARG A 725 -13.60 -10.73 -7.62
CA ARG A 725 -12.79 -11.91 -7.94
C ARG A 725 -12.49 -12.65 -6.66
N ARG A 726 -12.90 -13.91 -6.54
CA ARG A 726 -12.67 -14.73 -5.34
C ARG A 726 -12.16 -16.10 -5.71
N SER A 727 -11.18 -16.61 -4.98
CA SER A 727 -10.69 -17.96 -5.23
C SER A 727 -11.73 -19.00 -4.83
N LEU A 728 -12.05 -19.88 -5.77
CA LEU A 728 -12.97 -21.00 -5.61
C LEU A 728 -12.20 -22.28 -5.29
N PHE A 729 -11.23 -22.59 -6.15
CA PHE A 729 -10.48 -23.84 -6.15
C PHE A 729 -8.99 -23.56 -6.30
N HIS A 730 -8.17 -24.34 -5.60
CA HIS A 730 -6.72 -24.23 -5.65
C HIS A 730 -6.15 -25.61 -5.89
N PHE A 731 -5.21 -25.67 -6.82
CA PHE A 731 -4.48 -26.89 -7.11
C PHE A 731 -2.98 -26.59 -7.23
N THR A 732 -2.19 -27.45 -6.61
CA THR A 732 -0.75 -27.49 -6.76
C THR A 732 -0.39 -28.93 -7.10
N PRO A 733 0.34 -29.20 -8.19
CA PRO A 733 0.66 -30.56 -8.57
C PRO A 733 1.45 -31.31 -7.49
N GLU A 734 2.36 -30.64 -6.78
CA GLU A 734 3.05 -31.21 -5.62
C GLU A 734 2.07 -31.38 -4.44
N PRO A 735 1.83 -32.63 -3.99
CA PRO A 735 0.96 -32.90 -2.86
C PRO A 735 1.55 -32.31 -1.58
N ASN A 736 0.74 -31.58 -0.81
CA ASN A 736 1.16 -30.96 0.45
C ASN A 736 0.21 -31.36 1.58
N ARG A 737 0.73 -32.04 2.60
CA ARG A 737 -0.05 -32.54 3.75
C ARG A 737 -1.23 -33.44 3.36
N SER A 738 -1.14 -34.13 2.23
CA SER A 738 -2.23 -34.96 1.69
C SER A 738 -2.64 -36.12 2.60
N PHE A 739 -1.78 -36.54 3.51
CA PHE A 739 -2.08 -37.60 4.49
C PHE A 739 -2.00 -37.07 5.92
N HIS A 740 -2.95 -37.51 6.74
CA HIS A 740 -2.95 -37.35 8.18
C HIS A 740 -2.89 -38.73 8.84
N PHE A 741 -2.15 -38.85 9.95
CA PHE A 741 -2.07 -40.09 10.71
C PHE A 741 -2.87 -39.93 12.01
N ASP A 742 -3.90 -40.75 12.17
CA ASP A 742 -4.74 -40.82 13.37
C ASP A 742 -4.38 -42.07 14.18
N ASP A 743 -4.01 -41.87 15.45
CA ASP A 743 -3.86 -42.97 16.41
C ASP A 743 -5.23 -43.34 16.98
N ARG A 744 -5.64 -44.61 16.84
CA ARG A 744 -6.91 -45.15 17.32
C ARG A 744 -6.66 -46.36 18.21
N GLU A 745 -7.64 -46.71 19.05
CA GLU A 745 -7.56 -47.87 19.97
C GLU A 745 -7.16 -49.19 19.28
N ASP A 746 -7.49 -49.34 17.98
CA ASP A 746 -7.21 -50.53 17.17
C ASP A 746 -5.95 -50.43 16.28
N GLY A 747 -5.19 -49.32 16.36
CA GLY A 747 -3.96 -49.05 15.60
C GLY A 747 -3.97 -47.72 14.84
N LEU A 748 -2.85 -47.44 14.17
CA LEU A 748 -2.64 -46.23 13.38
C LEU A 748 -3.36 -46.31 12.03
N VAL A 749 -3.98 -45.21 11.62
CA VAL A 749 -4.67 -45.07 10.33
C VAL A 749 -4.13 -43.86 9.59
N ALA A 750 -3.74 -44.03 8.33
CA ALA A 750 -3.48 -42.90 7.44
C ALA A 750 -4.77 -42.51 6.71
N VAL A 751 -5.14 -41.24 6.77
CA VAL A 751 -6.35 -40.67 6.15
C VAL A 751 -5.93 -39.66 5.09
N TYR A 752 -6.42 -39.83 3.87
CA TYR A 752 -6.22 -38.86 2.79
C TYR A 752 -7.08 -37.62 3.04
N ARG A 753 -6.51 -36.41 2.95
CA ARG A 753 -7.18 -35.13 3.30
C ARG A 753 -7.13 -34.07 2.22
N GLU A 754 -6.46 -34.34 1.11
CA GLU A 754 -6.48 -33.43 -0.03
C GLU A 754 -7.88 -33.43 -0.66
N GLN A 755 -8.31 -32.30 -1.21
CA GLN A 755 -9.63 -32.16 -1.84
C GLN A 755 -9.66 -32.76 -3.26
N THR A 756 -8.50 -32.91 -3.87
CA THR A 756 -8.31 -33.39 -5.24
C THR A 756 -8.05 -34.88 -5.24
N ASP A 757 -8.65 -35.59 -6.19
CA ASP A 757 -8.44 -37.04 -6.31
C ASP A 757 -7.05 -37.33 -6.91
N ARG A 758 -6.40 -38.39 -6.42
CA ARG A 758 -5.07 -38.80 -6.92
C ARG A 758 -4.93 -40.31 -7.05
N ASP A 759 -4.17 -40.76 -8.03
CA ASP A 759 -3.88 -42.19 -8.17
C ASP A 759 -3.13 -42.75 -6.95
N ALA A 760 -3.62 -43.87 -6.42
CA ALA A 760 -3.06 -44.45 -5.20
C ALA A 760 -1.64 -45.01 -5.40
N ASP A 761 -1.26 -45.37 -6.63
CA ASP A 761 0.09 -45.83 -6.98
C ASP A 761 1.11 -44.69 -7.16
N SER A 762 0.64 -43.44 -7.14
CA SER A 762 1.50 -42.24 -7.05
C SER A 762 2.14 -42.09 -5.68
N PHE A 763 1.73 -42.87 -4.69
CA PHE A 763 2.23 -42.80 -3.32
C PHE A 763 2.81 -44.13 -2.84
N GLU A 764 3.96 -44.05 -2.15
CA GLU A 764 4.56 -45.17 -1.44
C GLU A 764 4.65 -44.84 0.05
N LEU A 765 4.12 -45.73 0.89
CA LEU A 765 4.25 -45.64 2.34
C LEU A 765 5.48 -46.45 2.80
N LEU A 766 6.37 -45.78 3.50
CA LEU A 766 7.55 -46.35 4.12
C LEU A 766 7.40 -46.38 5.65
N VAL A 767 7.86 -47.47 6.26
CA VAL A 767 8.02 -47.66 7.71
C VAL A 767 9.52 -47.83 7.97
N ASP A 768 10.11 -46.90 8.72
CA ASP A 768 11.55 -46.82 9.00
C ASP A 768 12.42 -46.87 7.73
N GLY A 769 11.92 -46.25 6.64
CA GLY A 769 12.58 -46.21 5.34
C GLY A 769 12.45 -47.47 4.48
N GLU A 770 11.72 -48.49 4.93
CA GLU A 770 11.38 -49.69 4.14
C GLU A 770 9.89 -49.67 3.72
N PRO A 771 9.51 -50.15 2.52
CA PRO A 771 8.11 -50.20 2.12
C PRO A 771 7.22 -50.95 3.12
N ALA A 772 6.13 -50.31 3.53
CA ALA A 772 5.14 -50.87 4.44
C ALA A 772 4.47 -52.13 3.86
N GLU A 773 3.95 -52.99 4.74
CA GLU A 773 3.22 -54.21 4.33
C GLU A 773 1.91 -53.92 3.57
N THR A 774 1.32 -52.75 3.81
CA THR A 774 0.10 -52.29 3.13
C THR A 774 0.40 -50.95 2.46
N GLN A 775 0.25 -50.90 1.14
CA GLN A 775 0.41 -49.68 0.34
C GLN A 775 -0.96 -49.07 0.01
N PRO A 776 -1.04 -47.75 -0.27
CA PRO A 776 -2.28 -47.12 -0.73
C PRO A 776 -2.89 -47.86 -1.93
N ALA A 777 -2.07 -48.20 -2.93
CA ALA A 777 -2.46 -48.93 -4.14
C ALA A 777 -2.96 -50.37 -3.91
N ASP A 778 -2.74 -50.96 -2.72
CA ASP A 778 -3.29 -52.28 -2.40
C ASP A 778 -4.78 -52.21 -2.04
N ARG A 779 -5.25 -51.03 -1.60
CA ARG A 779 -6.60 -50.84 -1.03
C ARG A 779 -7.48 -49.97 -1.91
N HIS A 780 -6.89 -48.99 -2.58
CA HIS A 780 -7.57 -48.00 -3.42
C HIS A 780 -6.92 -47.95 -4.80
N GLU A 781 -7.71 -47.70 -5.85
CA GLU A 781 -7.19 -47.38 -7.18
C GLU A 781 -6.93 -45.87 -7.27
N THR A 782 -7.88 -45.06 -6.80
CA THR A 782 -7.80 -43.60 -6.66
C THR A 782 -8.07 -43.25 -5.19
N LEU A 783 -7.31 -42.29 -4.65
CA LEU A 783 -7.48 -41.74 -3.32
C LEU A 783 -8.38 -40.52 -3.39
N THR A 784 -9.47 -40.58 -2.62
CA THR A 784 -10.47 -39.54 -2.46
C THR A 784 -10.45 -39.01 -1.02
N VAL A 785 -10.91 -37.79 -0.79
CA VAL A 785 -10.89 -37.18 0.55
C VAL A 785 -11.58 -38.07 1.59
N GLY A 786 -10.88 -38.34 2.69
CA GLY A 786 -11.34 -39.22 3.77
C GLY A 786 -11.02 -40.70 3.60
N ASP A 787 -10.41 -41.12 2.49
CA ASP A 787 -9.99 -42.51 2.31
C ASP A 787 -8.99 -42.94 3.38
N GLU A 788 -9.28 -44.09 4.00
CA GLU A 788 -8.52 -44.61 5.13
C GLU A 788 -7.65 -45.81 4.73
N LEU A 789 -6.41 -45.81 5.21
CA LEU A 789 -5.45 -46.91 5.13
C LEU A 789 -5.10 -47.36 6.55
N GLU A 790 -5.58 -48.54 6.93
CA GLU A 790 -5.31 -49.14 8.23
C GLU A 790 -3.89 -49.72 8.24
N LEU A 791 -3.02 -49.17 9.08
CA LEU A 791 -1.58 -49.52 9.11
C LEU A 791 -1.23 -50.49 10.25
N GLY A 792 -2.08 -50.56 11.27
CA GLY A 792 -1.89 -51.42 12.44
C GLY A 792 -1.11 -50.72 13.56
N SER A 793 -0.61 -51.50 14.52
CA SER A 793 0.13 -50.98 15.67
C SER A 793 1.63 -51.00 15.39
N PHE A 794 2.31 -49.90 15.72
CA PHE A 794 3.75 -49.73 15.60
C PHE A 794 4.36 -49.48 16.97
N ASP A 795 5.64 -49.81 17.13
CA ASP A 795 6.38 -49.46 18.34
C ASP A 795 6.65 -47.95 18.37
N ALA A 796 6.74 -47.37 19.57
CA ALA A 796 7.08 -45.96 19.73
C ALA A 796 8.44 -45.63 19.08
N GLY A 797 8.50 -44.50 18.37
CA GLY A 797 9.68 -44.05 17.65
C GLY A 797 9.82 -44.56 16.21
N THR A 798 8.93 -45.47 15.76
CA THR A 798 8.81 -45.85 14.34
C THR A 798 8.43 -44.63 13.50
N GLU A 799 9.18 -44.41 12.41
CA GLU A 799 8.92 -43.35 11.45
C GLU A 799 8.11 -43.87 10.26
N LEU A 800 6.94 -43.29 10.04
CA LEU A 800 6.12 -43.52 8.85
C LEU A 800 6.28 -42.33 7.90
N THR A 801 6.72 -42.61 6.68
CA THR A 801 6.88 -41.60 5.64
C THR A 801 6.03 -41.97 4.43
N VAL A 802 5.15 -41.05 4.01
CA VAL A 802 4.48 -41.14 2.70
C VAL A 802 5.31 -40.37 1.68
N GLN A 803 5.74 -41.06 0.64
CA GLN A 803 6.47 -40.47 -0.49
C GLN A 803 5.57 -40.38 -1.71
N TRP A 804 5.70 -39.29 -2.45
CA TRP A 804 5.16 -39.15 -3.79
C TRP A 804 6.22 -39.62 -4.78
N VAL A 805 5.90 -40.66 -5.56
CA VAL A 805 6.86 -41.39 -6.41
C VAL A 805 6.85 -40.94 -7.87
N VAL A 806 6.01 -39.97 -8.21
CA VAL A 806 5.77 -39.53 -9.60
C VAL A 806 6.84 -38.59 -10.17
N PRO A 807 7.64 -37.81 -9.41
CA PRO A 807 8.86 -37.25 -9.97
C PRO A 807 9.96 -38.32 -10.09
N ASP A 808 10.91 -38.14 -11.04
CA ASP A 808 12.11 -39.00 -11.21
C ASP A 808 12.90 -39.20 -9.89
N GLU A 809 12.74 -38.29 -8.94
CA GLU A 809 13.26 -38.36 -7.57
C GLU A 809 12.09 -38.32 -6.57
N PRO A 810 11.78 -39.41 -5.84
CA PRO A 810 10.68 -39.46 -4.88
C PRO A 810 10.79 -38.37 -3.81
N ARG A 811 9.67 -37.71 -3.51
CA ARG A 811 9.61 -36.63 -2.52
C ARG A 811 8.80 -37.06 -1.30
N SER A 812 9.28 -36.72 -0.10
CA SER A 812 8.54 -36.94 1.13
C SER A 812 7.42 -35.91 1.26
N VAL A 813 6.17 -36.39 1.29
CA VAL A 813 4.96 -35.55 1.42
C VAL A 813 4.55 -35.41 2.88
N ARG A 814 4.74 -36.48 3.65
CA ARG A 814 4.40 -36.53 5.07
C ARG A 814 5.34 -37.48 5.79
N SER A 815 5.90 -37.02 6.90
CA SER A 815 6.53 -37.89 7.90
C SER A 815 5.72 -37.83 9.21
N HIS A 816 5.60 -38.96 9.88
CA HIS A 816 4.97 -39.10 11.18
C HIS A 816 5.76 -40.09 12.02
N VAL A 817 6.13 -39.68 13.24
CA VAL A 817 6.79 -40.56 14.20
C VAL A 817 5.75 -40.98 15.23
N VAL A 818 5.65 -42.29 15.46
CA VAL A 818 4.73 -42.86 16.45
C VAL A 818 5.18 -42.43 17.84
N VAL A 819 4.32 -41.68 18.53
CA VAL A 819 4.63 -41.10 19.83
C VAL A 819 4.40 -42.14 20.93
N PRO A 820 5.30 -42.27 21.92
CA PRO A 820 5.08 -43.17 23.06
C PRO A 820 3.86 -42.74 23.87
N THR A 821 3.05 -43.70 24.32
CA THR A 821 1.97 -43.45 25.28
C THR A 821 2.53 -43.56 26.70
N VAL A 822 2.78 -42.41 27.32
CA VAL A 822 3.41 -42.31 28.64
C VAL A 822 2.72 -41.25 29.51
N GLU A 823 2.62 -41.53 30.80
CA GLU A 823 2.23 -40.56 31.83
C GLU A 823 3.49 -40.10 32.58
N PHE A 824 3.61 -38.80 32.84
CA PHE A 824 4.68 -38.24 33.67
C PHE A 824 4.08 -37.47 34.84
N ASP A 825 4.66 -37.64 36.01
CA ASP A 825 4.39 -36.85 37.20
C ASP A 825 5.46 -35.76 37.33
N ILE A 826 5.05 -34.49 37.41
CA ILE A 826 5.95 -33.33 37.48
C ILE A 826 5.79 -32.66 38.84
N GLU A 827 6.89 -32.48 39.58
CA GLU A 827 6.92 -31.74 40.85
C GLU A 827 7.95 -30.61 40.78
N TYR A 828 7.54 -29.39 41.12
CA TYR A 828 8.42 -28.23 41.28
C TYR A 828 8.66 -27.91 42.75
N ASP A 829 9.94 -27.82 43.16
CA ASP A 829 10.37 -27.40 44.49
C ASP A 829 10.84 -25.94 44.47
N ALA A 830 9.99 -25.03 44.95
CA ALA A 830 10.29 -23.60 45.01
C ALA A 830 11.35 -23.21 46.08
N ASP A 831 11.70 -24.10 47.02
CA ASP A 831 12.77 -23.84 47.99
C ASP A 831 14.16 -24.10 47.38
N THR A 832 14.25 -24.96 46.36
CA THR A 832 15.50 -25.30 45.67
C THR A 832 15.56 -24.91 44.20
N ASP A 833 14.47 -24.41 43.62
CA ASP A 833 14.32 -24.10 42.19
C ASP A 833 14.59 -25.31 41.29
N GLU A 834 14.17 -26.50 41.73
CA GLU A 834 14.36 -27.76 41.01
C GLU A 834 13.01 -28.32 40.52
N VAL A 835 13.00 -28.84 39.30
CA VAL A 835 11.88 -29.60 38.73
C VAL A 835 12.27 -31.08 38.71
N THR A 836 11.44 -31.92 39.31
CA THR A 836 11.56 -33.37 39.24
C THR A 836 10.46 -33.92 38.33
N VAL A 837 10.86 -34.74 37.37
CA VAL A 837 9.95 -35.46 36.46
C VAL A 837 10.10 -36.96 36.71
N GLU A 838 9.01 -37.65 37.02
CA GLU A 838 8.93 -39.11 37.18
C GLU A 838 8.12 -39.72 36.02
N HIS A 839 8.60 -40.83 35.46
CA HIS A 839 7.82 -41.64 34.53
C HIS A 839 6.74 -42.41 35.31
N GLY A 840 5.49 -41.98 35.20
CA GLY A 840 4.35 -42.51 35.95
C GLY A 840 3.74 -43.80 35.39
N GLY A 841 4.19 -44.24 34.20
CA GLY A 841 3.76 -45.47 33.54
C GLY A 841 3.55 -45.31 32.04
N GLY A 842 3.44 -46.43 31.32
CA GLY A 842 3.29 -46.46 29.86
C GLY A 842 4.50 -47.07 29.15
N ASP A 843 4.79 -46.61 27.93
CA ASP A 843 5.88 -47.11 27.09
C ASP A 843 7.26 -46.73 27.65
N ALA A 844 8.24 -47.63 27.47
CA ALA A 844 9.64 -47.35 27.78
C ALA A 844 10.27 -46.57 26.63
N ILE A 845 11.04 -45.53 26.94
CA ILE A 845 11.53 -44.55 25.95
C ILE A 845 13.05 -44.46 26.05
N ASP A 846 13.75 -44.38 24.92
CA ASP A 846 15.19 -44.11 24.93
C ASP A 846 15.46 -42.75 25.58
N ALA A 847 16.42 -42.69 26.50
CA ALA A 847 16.69 -41.47 27.25
C ALA A 847 17.24 -40.34 26.38
N ASP A 848 17.93 -40.69 25.28
CA ASP A 848 18.45 -39.73 24.30
C ASP A 848 17.30 -39.08 23.49
N ASP A 849 16.13 -39.72 23.42
CA ASP A 849 14.95 -39.21 22.73
C ASP A 849 14.04 -38.34 23.65
N LEU A 850 14.35 -38.22 24.95
CA LEU A 850 13.55 -37.44 25.92
C LEU A 850 14.26 -36.17 26.37
N GLY A 851 13.52 -35.07 26.41
CA GLY A 851 14.00 -33.78 26.92
C GLY A 851 12.99 -33.11 27.84
N VAL A 852 13.46 -32.35 28.84
CA VAL A 852 12.60 -31.54 29.71
C VAL A 852 12.93 -30.05 29.51
N ILE A 853 11.90 -29.24 29.29
CA ILE A 853 11.96 -27.79 29.09
C ILE A 853 11.21 -27.10 30.24
N VAL A 854 11.69 -25.93 30.68
CA VAL A 854 11.05 -25.12 31.72
C VAL A 854 10.89 -23.68 31.21
N GLU A 855 9.68 -23.26 30.89
CA GLU A 855 9.42 -21.95 30.31
C GLU A 855 9.13 -20.86 31.36
N PRO A 856 9.59 -19.61 31.14
CA PRO A 856 10.43 -19.12 30.04
C PRO A 856 11.95 -19.23 30.34
N THR A 857 12.31 -19.79 31.49
CA THR A 857 13.64 -19.71 32.09
C THR A 857 14.69 -20.59 31.42
N ARG A 858 14.26 -21.66 30.73
CA ARG A 858 15.09 -22.68 30.09
C ARG A 858 14.38 -23.33 28.91
N LEU A 859 14.65 -22.82 27.70
CA LEU A 859 14.02 -23.27 26.45
C LEU A 859 14.75 -24.44 25.76
N ASP A 860 16.01 -24.68 26.11
CA ASP A 860 16.77 -25.83 25.59
C ASP A 860 16.42 -27.11 26.38
N PRO A 861 16.03 -28.21 25.71
CA PRO A 861 15.65 -29.45 26.37
C PRO A 861 16.83 -30.09 27.12
N VAL A 862 16.59 -30.48 28.38
CA VAL A 862 17.57 -31.23 29.19
C VAL A 862 17.28 -32.72 29.08
N GLY A 863 18.29 -33.48 28.66
CA GLY A 863 18.19 -34.94 28.50
C GLY A 863 18.18 -35.71 29.81
N TRP A 864 17.75 -36.98 29.75
CA TRP A 864 17.70 -37.91 30.88
C TRP A 864 19.02 -38.69 31.02
N ASP A 865 20.13 -37.99 31.21
CA ASP A 865 21.51 -38.54 31.16
C ASP A 865 21.80 -39.70 32.15
N GLU A 866 20.94 -39.90 33.15
CA GLU A 866 21.10 -40.95 34.16
C GLU A 866 20.70 -42.35 33.67
N TYR A 867 19.99 -42.42 32.54
CA TYR A 867 19.42 -43.65 32.00
C TYR A 867 19.80 -43.84 30.54
N GLU A 868 19.87 -45.09 30.08
CA GLU A 868 19.89 -45.40 28.64
C GLU A 868 18.46 -45.60 28.11
N THR A 869 17.50 -45.87 29.00
CA THR A 869 16.08 -46.04 28.69
C THR A 869 15.30 -45.66 29.94
N VAL A 870 14.30 -44.80 29.80
CA VAL A 870 13.41 -44.31 30.86
C VAL A 870 12.17 -45.21 30.90
N SER A 871 11.82 -45.71 32.07
CA SER A 871 10.67 -46.60 32.31
C SER A 871 9.94 -46.22 33.61
N GLU A 872 8.79 -46.83 33.86
CA GLU A 872 7.95 -46.57 35.05
C GLU A 872 8.77 -46.53 36.35
N GLY A 873 8.72 -45.39 37.04
CA GLY A 873 9.42 -45.10 38.29
C GLY A 873 10.84 -44.53 38.14
N ASP A 874 11.33 -44.31 36.93
CA ASP A 874 12.56 -43.56 36.69
C ASP A 874 12.30 -42.05 36.83
N THR A 875 13.26 -41.32 37.40
CA THR A 875 13.12 -39.89 37.75
C THR A 875 14.32 -39.09 37.29
N THR A 876 14.10 -37.89 36.78
CA THR A 876 15.17 -36.90 36.58
C THR A 876 14.85 -35.61 37.34
N THR A 877 15.89 -34.93 37.83
CA THR A 877 15.77 -33.64 38.50
C THR A 877 16.67 -32.63 37.80
N ILE A 878 16.10 -31.48 37.43
CA ILE A 878 16.78 -30.42 36.71
C ILE A 878 16.57 -29.06 37.39
N ASP A 879 17.56 -28.18 37.28
CA ASP A 879 17.41 -26.78 37.73
C ASP A 879 16.39 -26.06 36.84
N ALA A 880 15.37 -25.45 37.44
CA ALA A 880 14.29 -24.73 36.76
C ALA A 880 14.77 -23.42 36.12
N ILE A 881 15.89 -22.87 36.62
CA ILE A 881 16.45 -21.59 36.17
C ILE A 881 17.81 -21.84 35.54
N ASP A 882 17.95 -21.49 34.26
CA ASP A 882 19.26 -21.40 33.62
C ASP A 882 19.85 -20.00 33.84
N GLU A 883 20.86 -19.87 34.70
CA GLU A 883 21.54 -18.60 34.97
C GLU A 883 22.20 -17.96 33.72
N SER A 884 22.31 -18.70 32.62
CA SER A 884 22.84 -18.21 31.34
C SER A 884 21.75 -17.72 30.37
N SER A 885 20.47 -17.93 30.67
CA SER A 885 19.37 -17.46 29.83
C SER A 885 19.07 -15.97 30.05
N SER A 886 18.65 -15.28 28.99
CA SER A 886 18.17 -13.89 29.03
C SER A 886 16.84 -13.72 29.78
N HIS A 887 16.22 -14.83 30.20
CA HIS A 887 14.94 -14.87 30.91
C HIS A 887 15.08 -15.39 32.36
N SER A 888 16.31 -15.48 32.89
CA SER A 888 16.60 -15.94 34.26
C SER A 888 16.00 -15.05 35.37
N ASP A 889 15.64 -13.80 35.06
CA ASP A 889 14.95 -12.88 35.97
C ASP A 889 13.43 -13.13 36.07
N ARG A 890 12.87 -14.09 35.32
CA ARG A 890 11.45 -14.44 35.33
C ARG A 890 11.22 -15.74 36.08
N ASP A 891 10.06 -15.85 36.73
CA ASP A 891 9.66 -17.08 37.41
C ASP A 891 9.29 -18.19 36.39
N PRO A 892 9.66 -19.46 36.64
CA PRO A 892 9.27 -20.56 35.78
C PRO A 892 7.77 -20.82 35.90
N THR A 893 7.09 -21.02 34.77
CA THR A 893 5.62 -21.07 34.72
C THR A 893 5.08 -22.37 34.15
N VAL A 894 5.83 -23.03 33.28
CA VAL A 894 5.42 -24.28 32.62
C VAL A 894 6.61 -25.21 32.53
N VAL A 895 6.41 -26.49 32.84
CA VAL A 895 7.35 -27.56 32.55
C VAL A 895 6.76 -28.41 31.44
N ALA A 896 7.54 -28.69 30.39
CA ALA A 896 7.13 -29.55 29.29
C ALA A 896 8.12 -30.70 29.09
N VAL A 897 7.61 -31.90 28.83
CA VAL A 897 8.42 -33.07 28.45
C VAL A 897 8.28 -33.29 26.95
N MET A 898 9.42 -33.36 26.27
CA MET A 898 9.56 -33.43 24.83
C MET A 898 10.09 -34.79 24.38
N TYR A 899 9.62 -35.28 23.24
CA TYR A 899 10.14 -36.43 22.51
C TYR A 899 10.81 -35.95 21.21
N ARG A 900 12.05 -36.38 20.96
CA ARG A 900 12.88 -36.04 19.79
C ARG A 900 12.85 -34.54 19.44
N GLU A 901 13.02 -33.70 20.48
CA GLU A 901 13.13 -32.24 20.44
C GLU A 901 11.88 -31.45 19.97
N ASN A 902 10.91 -32.07 19.30
CA ASN A 902 9.81 -31.35 18.62
C ASN A 902 8.40 -31.84 18.96
N THR A 903 8.25 -32.95 19.69
CA THR A 903 6.93 -33.51 20.04
C THR A 903 6.65 -33.36 21.53
N HIS A 904 5.58 -32.64 21.89
CA HIS A 904 5.16 -32.49 23.29
C HIS A 904 4.46 -33.77 23.79
N LEU A 905 5.00 -34.39 24.85
CA LEU A 905 4.35 -35.52 25.52
C LEU A 905 3.40 -35.04 26.62
N THR A 906 3.83 -34.08 27.43
CA THR A 906 3.02 -33.46 28.47
C THR A 906 3.53 -32.05 28.79
N SER A 907 2.66 -31.24 29.39
CA SER A 907 3.02 -29.95 29.96
C SER A 907 2.22 -29.71 31.24
N GLU A 908 2.88 -29.25 32.29
CA GLU A 908 2.23 -28.83 33.53
C GLU A 908 2.54 -27.38 33.83
N ARG A 909 1.50 -26.61 34.14
CA ARG A 909 1.66 -25.24 34.62
C ARG A 909 2.01 -25.31 36.11
N ILE A 910 3.17 -24.79 36.46
CA ILE A 910 3.65 -24.79 37.84
C ILE A 910 3.27 -23.46 38.52
N GLU A 911 2.79 -23.56 39.76
CA GLU A 911 2.45 -22.41 40.59
C GLU A 911 3.68 -22.04 41.43
N THR A 912 4.33 -20.93 41.09
CA THR A 912 5.40 -20.30 41.88
C THR A 912 4.88 -19.48 43.05
#